data_AF-A0A1Y4WC10-F1
#
_entry.id   AF-A0A1Y4WC10-F1
#
_cell.length_a   1.000
_cell.length_b   1.000
_cell.length_c   1.000
_cell.angle_alpha   90.00
_cell.angle_beta   90.00
_cell.angle_gamma   90.00
#
_symmetry.space_group_name_H-M   'P 1'
#
loop_
_entity.id
_entity.type
_entity.pdbx_description
1 polymer ?
#
loop_
_entity_poly.entity_id
_entity_poly.type
_entity_poly.pdbx_seq_one_letter_code
_entity_poly.pdbx_strand_id
1 'polypeptide(L)'
;MLSYLLRQLTNSFGIFFRTIRAFFTRKLVGVWSYLRRITNFSRQATKVASASLQGAAAAVKKPTRREDYIETRRLFISKSFLILLAIGVVLLALLIYFVIWPFLLRTFFTARLWQDDPELETWSGRVVIYYDEAKKNPRYSGTLQDGLLQGRGTEYDEDGLLVYEGNFVDGLYDGTGSRYEAGVLVYQGDFSAGTANGMGTAYSDGVMCYEGAFVNGLYKGEGTEYNADGSVRYKGSFSAGVYEGVGTAYYSSGTRAYVGNFSGGLYEGEGTEYNADGSVRYKGSFAGGLYDGTGTRFLDNGDQIQAEFTAGAANGAIQWYRSGKLWYDGGADDLTPDGFGTLYAESGDPVYAGEFDQGTLDGAWLLTLTAEELRAAFGEASLTETDQGTGFVIVNEALGLTALCSYQQGETEAQVYRLWFAPEAGSAAETLLPWSDLAEARDWAAAEREPEPTAASFQGAAYRPDGTVGGDWYQSQYRYEDYVCTLLSTEEGAAPAELYWSRDMTLPGGDGTSVDSSVSQAQERLDALLSALEGAGSSGAGSGGTVQQGDVERLLGLMLTADSGQELVDALADYYVYGQMLTALEGSQPLLQQNLAEAQTQLSRGSGTQTAVDSAKSELDSLDRRLAQYETAREQALLTIQELCKLSPDDYDLAAVLLTFDPVELDAAALYEAARLYAVSVAAGRYEVDTDALQRQITSAVLDLSMAYESIRSAQTEVEQAAADVEAQTQAYARGTADKASLYAAQCAQNEAVAALYQAVGEFTRQANALNTLSGGWIAGEYDWMADTFAALFQSEILRGEAAAQEAEEDRAQREEEAAQAIQEEAQATASPAPSAAPAPEETPAAGEAADDSYTLVGGA
;
A
#
# COMPACT_ATOMS: atom_id res chain seq x y z
N MET A 1 8.25 -53.69 82.05
CA MET A 1 9.03 -54.88 81.66
C MET A 1 9.11 -55.06 80.15
N LEU A 2 8.00 -55.12 79.40
CA LEU A 2 8.02 -55.35 77.94
C LEU A 2 8.95 -54.40 77.16
N SER A 3 8.96 -53.11 77.52
CA SER A 3 9.83 -52.09 76.92
C SER A 3 11.33 -52.31 77.17
N TYR A 4 11.72 -52.83 78.33
CA TYR A 4 13.12 -53.15 78.64
C TYR A 4 13.57 -54.39 77.86
N LEU A 5 12.70 -55.39 77.76
CA LEU A 5 12.94 -56.65 77.05
C LEU A 5 13.04 -56.42 75.52
N LEU A 6 12.19 -55.57 74.94
CA LEU A 6 12.33 -55.14 73.54
C LEU A 6 13.62 -54.34 73.31
N ARG A 7 14.01 -53.43 74.22
CA ARG A 7 15.24 -52.62 74.06
C ARG A 7 16.52 -53.45 74.20
N GLN A 8 16.48 -54.53 74.99
CA GLN A 8 17.56 -55.51 75.05
C GLN A 8 17.63 -56.35 73.77
N LEU A 9 16.48 -56.79 73.24
CA LEU A 9 16.41 -57.50 71.95
C LEU A 9 16.94 -56.65 70.80
N THR A 10 16.49 -55.40 70.63
CA THR A 10 16.94 -54.56 69.50
C THR A 10 18.43 -54.22 69.57
N ASN A 11 18.98 -53.95 70.75
CA ASN A 11 20.42 -53.73 70.92
C ASN A 11 21.25 -54.99 70.65
N SER A 12 20.77 -56.19 71.03
CA SER A 12 21.43 -57.46 70.71
C SER A 12 21.37 -57.80 69.21
N PHE A 13 20.22 -57.56 68.56
CA PHE A 13 20.08 -57.73 67.11
C PHE A 13 20.98 -56.76 66.32
N GLY A 14 21.11 -55.50 66.76
CA GLY A 14 22.01 -54.52 66.15
C GLY A 14 23.47 -54.97 66.13
N ILE A 15 23.98 -55.55 67.21
CA ILE A 15 25.35 -56.08 67.30
C ILE A 15 25.52 -57.34 66.42
N PHE A 16 24.51 -58.22 66.41
CA PHE A 16 24.52 -59.45 65.60
C PHE A 16 24.58 -59.15 64.10
N PHE A 17 23.70 -58.26 63.61
CA PHE A 17 23.69 -57.87 62.19
C PHE A 17 24.89 -56.99 61.78
N ARG A 18 25.44 -56.16 62.67
CA ARG A 18 26.65 -55.37 62.39
C ARG A 18 27.89 -56.27 62.20
N THR A 19 27.99 -57.36 62.96
CA THR A 19 29.03 -58.39 62.78
C THR A 19 28.85 -59.17 61.47
N ILE A 20 27.61 -59.54 61.10
CA ILE A 20 27.32 -60.21 59.82
C ILE A 20 27.63 -59.29 58.62
N ARG A 21 27.22 -58.01 58.67
CA ARG A 21 27.53 -57.01 57.63
C ARG A 21 29.04 -56.87 57.44
N ALA A 22 29.82 -56.76 58.52
CA ALA A 22 31.27 -56.67 58.46
C ALA A 22 31.95 -57.96 57.94
N PHE A 23 31.39 -59.14 58.20
CA PHE A 23 31.90 -60.41 57.70
C PHE A 23 31.69 -60.57 56.19
N PHE A 24 30.52 -60.21 55.68
CA PHE A 24 30.22 -60.29 54.25
C PHE A 24 30.94 -59.20 53.44
N THR A 25 30.98 -57.94 53.89
CA THR A 25 31.66 -56.86 53.14
C THR A 25 33.15 -57.14 52.96
N ARG A 26 33.84 -57.69 53.98
CA ARG A 26 35.29 -57.96 53.90
C ARG A 26 35.67 -59.15 53.00
N LYS A 27 34.72 -60.01 52.60
CA LYS A 27 34.94 -61.12 51.65
C LYS A 27 34.34 -60.91 50.26
N LEU A 28 33.28 -60.10 50.10
CA LEU A 28 32.66 -59.83 48.79
C LEU A 28 33.37 -58.75 47.95
N VAL A 29 34.07 -57.80 48.58
CA VAL A 29 34.76 -56.71 47.87
C VAL A 29 35.83 -57.24 46.88
N GLY A 30 36.49 -58.35 47.18
CA GLY A 30 37.44 -59.00 46.25
C GLY A 30 36.79 -59.81 45.11
N VAL A 31 35.48 -60.06 45.17
CA VAL A 31 34.73 -60.84 44.16
C VAL A 31 34.00 -59.90 43.19
N TRP A 32 33.52 -58.77 43.69
CA TRP A 32 32.78 -57.76 42.91
C TRP A 32 33.63 -57.04 41.86
N SER A 33 34.94 -56.86 42.11
CA SER A 33 35.87 -56.28 41.14
C SER A 33 36.19 -57.21 39.96
N TYR A 34 36.07 -58.53 40.14
CA TYR A 34 36.26 -59.51 39.06
C TYR A 34 34.99 -59.68 38.21
N LEU A 35 33.80 -59.61 38.84
CA LEU A 35 32.51 -59.74 38.17
C LEU A 35 32.18 -58.59 37.20
N ARG A 36 32.67 -57.37 37.45
CA ARG A 36 32.38 -56.18 36.61
C ARG A 36 33.12 -56.19 35.24
N ARG A 37 33.90 -57.22 34.93
CA ARG A 37 34.70 -57.33 33.69
C ARG A 37 34.18 -58.38 32.68
N ILE A 38 33.01 -58.98 32.92
CA ILE A 38 32.45 -60.05 32.07
C ILE A 38 31.02 -59.72 31.63
N THR A 39 30.89 -58.80 30.68
CA THR A 39 29.67 -58.58 29.89
C THR A 39 29.63 -59.54 28.69
N ASN A 40 29.32 -60.82 28.93
CA ASN A 40 28.83 -61.74 27.89
C ASN A 40 28.22 -63.03 28.49
N PHE A 41 26.93 -62.98 28.82
CA PHE A 41 26.25 -64.04 29.56
C PHE A 41 25.59 -65.07 28.61
N SER A 42 26.39 -65.91 27.93
CA SER A 42 25.83 -66.99 27.10
C SER A 42 26.60 -68.31 27.00
N ARG A 43 27.88 -68.41 27.45
CA ARG A 43 28.68 -69.65 27.24
C ARG A 43 29.50 -70.21 28.43
N GLN A 44 29.43 -69.65 29.64
CA GLN A 44 30.18 -70.19 30.81
C GLN A 44 29.37 -70.51 32.07
N ALA A 45 28.05 -70.23 32.11
CA ALA A 45 27.20 -70.53 33.26
C ALA A 45 27.24 -72.03 33.68
N THR A 46 27.49 -72.94 32.74
CA THR A 46 27.54 -74.39 32.97
C THR A 46 28.82 -74.90 33.66
N LYS A 47 29.91 -74.11 33.73
CA LYS A 47 31.21 -74.56 34.29
C LYS A 47 31.51 -74.09 35.70
N VAL A 48 30.90 -73.01 36.19
CA VAL A 48 31.14 -72.48 37.54
C VAL A 48 30.17 -73.09 38.56
N ALA A 49 28.98 -73.51 38.13
CA ALA A 49 28.01 -74.20 38.99
C ALA A 49 28.55 -75.53 39.57
N SER A 50 29.38 -76.28 38.83
CA SER A 50 29.89 -77.58 39.26
C SER A 50 30.96 -77.50 40.37
N ALA A 51 31.75 -76.42 40.41
CA ALA A 51 32.86 -76.30 41.36
C ALA A 51 32.40 -75.85 42.76
N SER A 52 31.38 -74.99 42.84
CA SER A 52 30.81 -74.54 44.13
C SER A 52 29.87 -75.59 44.76
N LEU A 53 29.21 -76.43 43.95
CA LEU A 53 28.39 -77.56 44.44
C LEU A 53 29.22 -78.67 45.10
N GLN A 54 30.50 -78.88 44.71
CA GLN A 54 31.35 -79.89 45.32
C GLN A 54 31.71 -79.59 46.79
N GLY A 55 31.75 -78.31 47.20
CA GLY A 55 31.91 -77.92 48.61
C GLY A 55 30.67 -78.20 49.46
N ALA A 56 29.48 -77.98 48.90
CA ALA A 56 28.21 -78.25 49.59
C ALA A 56 27.91 -79.76 49.71
N ALA A 57 28.31 -80.56 48.71
CA ALA A 57 28.12 -82.01 48.71
C ALA A 57 28.84 -82.74 49.87
N ALA A 58 29.94 -82.18 50.39
CA ALA A 58 30.67 -82.76 51.52
C ALA A 58 29.88 -82.75 52.85
N ALA A 59 28.85 -81.90 52.98
CA ALA A 59 27.97 -81.85 54.15
C ALA A 59 26.79 -82.84 54.10
N VAL A 60 26.60 -83.56 52.99
CA VAL A 60 25.47 -84.49 52.79
C VAL A 60 25.94 -85.95 52.79
N LYS A 61 26.69 -86.35 53.83
CA LYS A 61 26.80 -87.78 54.15
C LYS A 61 25.43 -88.28 54.60
N LYS A 62 24.93 -89.35 53.97
CA LYS A 62 23.75 -90.08 54.48
C LYS A 62 24.04 -90.49 55.93
N PRO A 63 23.17 -90.13 56.90
CA PRO A 63 23.33 -90.55 58.29
C PRO A 63 23.23 -92.07 58.37
N THR A 64 24.29 -92.72 58.84
CA THR A 64 24.42 -94.19 58.86
C THR A 64 24.49 -94.76 60.28
N ARG A 65 24.45 -93.90 61.31
CA ARG A 65 24.49 -94.30 62.72
C ARG A 65 23.36 -93.67 63.51
N ARG A 66 22.91 -94.37 64.58
CA ARG A 66 21.82 -93.88 65.46
C ARG A 66 22.14 -92.54 66.12
N GLU A 67 23.43 -92.25 66.35
CA GLU A 67 23.93 -90.98 66.87
C GLU A 67 23.69 -89.76 65.95
N ASP A 68 23.42 -89.97 64.66
CA ASP A 68 23.12 -88.90 63.68
C ASP A 68 21.66 -88.41 63.73
N TYR A 69 20.81 -89.06 64.52
CA TYR A 69 19.39 -88.76 64.66
C TYR A 69 19.07 -88.19 66.04
N ILE A 70 17.97 -87.43 66.12
CA ILE A 70 17.33 -87.02 67.37
C ILE A 70 16.09 -87.89 67.54
N GLU A 71 16.03 -88.63 68.64
CA GLU A 71 14.97 -89.57 68.96
C GLU A 71 13.87 -88.84 69.76
N THR A 72 12.74 -88.56 69.11
CA THR A 72 11.52 -88.08 69.77
C THR A 72 10.59 -89.25 70.02
N ARG A 73 9.65 -89.15 70.98
CA ARG A 73 8.78 -90.26 71.44
C ARG A 73 7.97 -91.02 70.36
N ARG A 74 7.96 -90.55 69.10
CA ARG A 74 7.31 -91.23 67.96
C ARG A 74 8.11 -91.21 66.64
N LEU A 75 9.20 -90.45 66.51
CA LEU A 75 9.91 -90.22 65.24
C LEU A 75 11.42 -89.99 65.42
N PHE A 76 12.22 -90.47 64.47
CA PHE A 76 13.65 -90.17 64.33
C PHE A 76 13.85 -89.11 63.25
N ILE A 77 14.41 -87.95 63.61
CA ILE A 77 14.72 -86.86 62.68
C ILE A 77 16.25 -86.74 62.56
N SER A 78 16.81 -86.71 61.35
CA SER A 78 18.26 -86.60 61.19
C SER A 78 18.76 -85.19 61.48
N LYS A 79 19.92 -85.08 62.14
CA LYS A 79 20.55 -83.80 62.47
C LYS A 79 20.89 -83.02 61.20
N SER A 80 21.33 -83.70 60.13
CA SER A 80 21.59 -83.09 58.83
C SER A 80 20.34 -82.49 58.17
N PHE A 81 19.17 -83.11 58.34
CA PHE A 81 17.90 -82.53 57.86
C PHE A 81 17.52 -81.26 58.63
N LEU A 82 17.69 -81.25 59.96
CA LEU A 82 17.45 -80.05 60.76
C LEU A 82 18.43 -78.91 60.42
N ILE A 83 19.69 -79.22 60.12
CA ILE A 83 20.68 -78.24 59.66
C ILE A 83 20.31 -77.69 58.27
N LEU A 84 19.91 -78.56 57.33
CA LEU A 84 19.42 -78.14 56.00
C LEU A 84 18.13 -77.31 56.10
N LEU A 85 17.20 -77.66 56.99
CA LEU A 85 16.00 -76.89 57.27
C LEU A 85 16.36 -75.51 57.83
N ALA A 86 17.27 -75.44 58.81
CA ALA A 86 17.73 -74.17 59.38
C ALA A 86 18.43 -73.28 58.35
N ILE A 87 19.30 -73.84 57.51
CA ILE A 87 19.94 -73.12 56.39
C ILE A 87 18.87 -72.65 55.39
N GLY A 88 17.90 -73.50 55.04
CA GLY A 88 16.79 -73.14 54.15
C GLY A 88 15.94 -72.01 54.71
N VAL A 89 15.62 -72.02 56.00
CA VAL A 89 14.89 -70.93 56.68
C VAL A 89 15.71 -69.64 56.71
N VAL A 90 17.03 -69.71 56.96
CA VAL A 90 17.90 -68.52 56.93
C VAL A 90 18.03 -67.97 55.50
N LEU A 91 18.18 -68.81 54.48
CA LEU A 91 18.22 -68.39 53.08
C LEU A 91 16.87 -67.81 52.62
N LEU A 92 15.75 -68.39 53.06
CA LEU A 92 14.41 -67.86 52.78
C LEU A 92 14.20 -66.52 53.48
N ALA A 93 14.61 -66.36 54.74
CA ALA A 93 14.54 -65.10 55.46
C ALA A 93 15.42 -64.02 54.82
N LEU A 94 16.61 -64.38 54.34
CA LEU A 94 17.48 -63.49 53.57
C LEU A 94 16.86 -63.11 52.21
N LEU A 95 16.25 -64.05 51.50
CA LEU A 95 15.56 -63.78 50.23
C LEU A 95 14.33 -62.89 50.43
N ILE A 96 13.55 -63.14 51.49
CA ILE A 96 12.46 -62.24 51.90
C ILE A 96 13.01 -60.85 52.21
N TYR A 97 14.06 -60.73 53.04
CA TYR A 97 14.58 -59.44 53.48
C TYR A 97 15.30 -58.63 52.38
N PHE A 98 16.06 -59.28 51.49
CA PHE A 98 16.87 -58.60 50.46
C PHE A 98 16.19 -58.48 49.09
N VAL A 99 15.16 -59.27 48.79
CA VAL A 99 14.50 -59.27 47.47
C VAL A 99 13.02 -58.92 47.59
N ILE A 100 12.26 -59.64 48.41
CA ILE A 100 10.80 -59.48 48.48
C ILE A 100 10.42 -58.21 49.27
N TRP A 101 11.10 -57.91 50.37
CA TRP A 101 10.81 -56.78 51.23
C TRP A 101 11.09 -55.42 50.57
N PRO A 102 12.22 -55.20 49.87
CA PRO A 102 12.43 -53.95 49.12
C PRO A 102 11.47 -53.80 47.94
N PHE A 103 11.08 -54.90 47.29
CA PHE A 103 10.06 -54.89 46.24
C PHE A 103 8.69 -54.46 46.81
N LEU A 104 8.23 -55.11 47.89
CA LEU A 104 6.97 -54.75 48.56
C LEU A 104 6.98 -53.30 49.07
N LEU A 105 8.11 -52.80 49.59
CA LEU A 105 8.25 -51.39 49.96
C LEU A 105 8.04 -50.48 48.75
N ARG A 106 8.74 -50.70 47.63
CA ARG A 106 8.63 -49.87 46.42
C ARG A 106 7.25 -49.90 45.76
N THR A 107 6.54 -51.03 45.81
CA THR A 107 5.22 -51.17 45.19
C THR A 107 4.06 -50.66 46.06
N PHE A 108 4.16 -50.75 47.39
CA PHE A 108 3.06 -50.43 48.30
C PHE A 108 3.27 -49.19 49.19
N PHE A 109 4.48 -48.67 49.31
CA PHE A 109 4.77 -47.50 50.16
C PHE A 109 5.24 -46.32 49.31
N THR A 110 4.63 -45.15 49.55
CA THR A 110 5.06 -43.88 48.96
C THR A 110 6.28 -43.35 49.71
N ALA A 111 7.42 -43.20 49.04
CA ALA A 111 8.59 -42.55 49.60
C ALA A 111 8.33 -41.06 49.86
N ARG A 112 9.04 -40.46 50.82
CA ARG A 112 8.99 -39.01 51.10
C ARG A 112 10.41 -38.47 51.12
N LEU A 113 10.86 -37.94 50.00
CA LEU A 113 12.22 -37.45 49.75
C LEU A 113 12.18 -35.92 49.65
N TRP A 114 13.30 -35.25 49.92
CA TRP A 114 13.45 -33.84 49.60
C TRP A 114 14.27 -33.71 48.31
N GLN A 115 14.27 -32.54 47.66
CA GLN A 115 14.75 -32.45 46.27
C GLN A 115 16.23 -32.78 46.05
N ASP A 116 17.11 -32.51 47.04
CA ASP A 116 18.53 -32.83 46.96
C ASP A 116 18.90 -34.14 47.71
N ASP A 117 17.91 -35.02 47.92
CA ASP A 117 18.13 -36.34 48.52
C ASP A 117 18.88 -37.27 47.54
N PRO A 118 20.06 -37.80 47.87
CA PRO A 118 20.86 -38.62 46.95
C PRO A 118 20.21 -39.98 46.60
N GLU A 119 19.14 -40.40 47.30
CA GLU A 119 18.36 -41.58 46.87
C GLU A 119 17.46 -41.28 45.65
N LEU A 120 17.17 -40.00 45.35
CA LEU A 120 16.23 -39.58 44.30
C LEU A 120 16.68 -40.00 42.89
N GLU A 121 17.96 -39.80 42.53
CA GLU A 121 18.55 -40.11 41.21
C GLU A 121 18.40 -41.59 40.78
N THR A 122 18.14 -42.50 41.73
CA THR A 122 17.98 -43.93 41.46
C THR A 122 16.65 -44.49 41.98
N TRP A 123 15.73 -43.61 42.37
CA TRP A 123 14.43 -44.04 42.88
C TRP A 123 13.50 -44.48 41.74
N SER A 124 12.80 -45.59 41.98
CA SER A 124 11.79 -46.16 41.10
C SER A 124 10.60 -46.62 41.95
N GLY A 125 9.43 -46.02 41.72
CA GLY A 125 8.20 -46.25 42.51
C GLY A 125 7.51 -44.94 42.93
N ARG A 126 6.48 -45.05 43.77
CA ARG A 126 5.68 -43.90 44.22
C ARG A 126 6.47 -43.01 45.18
N VAL A 127 6.40 -41.69 45.00
CA VAL A 127 7.14 -40.70 45.80
C VAL A 127 6.31 -39.43 46.02
N VAL A 128 6.58 -38.75 47.14
CA VAL A 128 6.36 -37.32 47.31
C VAL A 128 7.72 -36.66 47.51
N ILE A 129 8.07 -35.75 46.61
CA ILE A 129 9.27 -34.90 46.66
C ILE A 129 8.88 -33.60 47.35
N TYR A 130 9.72 -33.08 48.24
CA TYR A 130 9.53 -31.81 48.94
C TYR A 130 10.66 -30.82 48.62
N TYR A 131 10.38 -29.52 48.66
CA TYR A 131 11.39 -28.48 48.49
C TYR A 131 12.41 -28.46 49.63
N ASP A 132 11.94 -28.66 50.87
CA ASP A 132 12.73 -28.51 52.09
C ASP A 132 13.00 -29.85 52.81
N GLU A 133 14.14 -29.97 53.50
CA GLU A 133 14.46 -31.14 54.33
C GLU A 133 13.43 -31.35 55.46
N ALA A 134 12.80 -30.27 55.94
CA ALA A 134 11.71 -30.33 56.92
C ALA A 134 10.36 -30.81 56.34
N LYS A 135 10.27 -31.02 55.02
CA LYS A 135 9.16 -31.63 54.28
C LYS A 135 7.83 -30.93 54.54
N LYS A 136 7.86 -29.60 54.47
CA LYS A 136 6.72 -28.71 54.65
C LYS A 136 5.88 -28.61 53.37
N ASN A 137 6.51 -28.24 52.25
CA ASN A 137 5.82 -28.00 50.98
C ASN A 137 6.22 -29.07 49.95
N PRO A 138 5.26 -29.86 49.41
CA PRO A 138 5.56 -30.80 48.34
C PRO A 138 5.93 -30.04 47.06
N ARG A 139 6.86 -30.60 46.28
CA ARG A 139 7.19 -30.19 44.92
C ARG A 139 6.52 -31.09 43.88
N TYR A 140 6.51 -32.40 44.14
CA TYR A 140 5.90 -33.39 43.25
C TYR A 140 5.32 -34.57 44.04
N SER A 141 4.19 -35.12 43.57
CA SER A 141 3.56 -36.33 44.08
C SER A 141 3.16 -37.22 42.91
N GLY A 142 3.80 -38.39 42.77
CA GLY A 142 3.55 -39.28 41.63
C GLY A 142 4.45 -40.51 41.63
N THR A 143 4.92 -40.91 40.45
CA THR A 143 5.81 -42.06 40.28
C THR A 143 7.11 -41.61 39.61
N LEU A 144 8.24 -42.18 40.06
CA LEU A 144 9.52 -42.07 39.37
C LEU A 144 9.90 -43.40 38.72
N GLN A 145 10.67 -43.33 37.64
CA GLN A 145 11.47 -44.43 37.10
C GLN A 145 12.89 -43.93 36.90
N ASP A 146 13.85 -44.56 37.58
CA ASP A 146 15.28 -44.24 37.55
C ASP A 146 15.57 -42.73 37.68
N GLY A 147 14.87 -42.08 38.63
CA GLY A 147 14.99 -40.65 38.92
C GLY A 147 14.15 -39.71 38.04
N LEU A 148 13.52 -40.18 36.96
CA LEU A 148 12.68 -39.36 36.07
C LEU A 148 11.18 -39.49 36.40
N LEU A 149 10.43 -38.38 36.25
CA LEU A 149 8.98 -38.35 36.43
C LEU A 149 8.30 -39.21 35.36
N GLN A 150 7.41 -40.12 35.79
CA GLN A 150 6.77 -41.11 34.92
C GLN A 150 5.33 -41.40 35.33
N GLY A 151 4.44 -41.55 34.34
CA GLY A 151 3.02 -41.81 34.55
C GLY A 151 2.30 -40.65 35.25
N ARG A 152 1.14 -40.92 35.87
CA ARG A 152 0.33 -39.86 36.49
C ARG A 152 0.99 -39.28 37.73
N GLY A 153 1.05 -37.96 37.80
CA GLY A 153 1.58 -37.20 38.95
C GLY A 153 1.02 -35.79 39.05
N THR A 154 1.43 -35.09 40.11
CA THR A 154 1.00 -33.74 40.46
C THR A 154 2.21 -32.92 40.88
N GLU A 155 2.42 -31.75 40.30
CA GLU A 155 3.52 -30.82 40.56
C GLU A 155 3.00 -29.52 41.19
N TYR A 156 3.77 -28.97 42.13
CA TYR A 156 3.44 -27.80 42.94
C TYR A 156 4.62 -26.83 42.99
N ASP A 157 4.34 -25.54 43.23
CA ASP A 157 5.36 -24.51 43.42
C ASP A 157 5.87 -24.40 44.89
N GLU A 158 6.79 -23.48 45.14
CA GLU A 158 7.39 -23.27 46.47
C GLU A 158 6.37 -22.85 47.55
N ASP A 159 5.26 -22.19 47.16
CA ASP A 159 4.17 -21.81 48.06
C ASP A 159 3.15 -22.96 48.27
N GLY A 160 3.25 -24.02 47.47
CA GLY A 160 2.39 -25.20 47.51
C GLY A 160 1.13 -25.07 46.65
N LEU A 161 1.08 -24.10 45.74
CA LEU A 161 0.04 -23.98 44.73
C LEU A 161 0.26 -25.02 43.63
N LEU A 162 -0.82 -25.42 42.98
CA LEU A 162 -0.77 -26.41 41.89
C LEU A 162 -0.12 -25.79 40.65
N VAL A 163 0.76 -26.54 39.98
CA VAL A 163 1.43 -26.16 38.72
C VAL A 163 1.00 -27.09 37.59
N TYR A 164 0.92 -28.40 37.86
CA TYR A 164 0.49 -29.39 36.86
C TYR A 164 -0.15 -30.62 37.51
N GLU A 165 -1.21 -31.16 36.91
CA GLU A 165 -1.71 -32.52 37.18
C GLU A 165 -1.93 -33.25 35.86
N GLY A 166 -1.25 -34.37 35.63
CA GLY A 166 -1.35 -35.10 34.36
C GLY A 166 -0.40 -36.28 34.30
N ASN A 167 -0.06 -36.73 33.10
CA ASN A 167 0.96 -37.78 32.91
C ASN A 167 2.32 -37.17 32.58
N PHE A 168 3.35 -37.91 32.93
CA PHE A 168 4.75 -37.58 32.66
C PHE A 168 5.41 -38.71 31.88
N VAL A 169 6.29 -38.36 30.96
CA VAL A 169 7.23 -39.28 30.30
C VAL A 169 8.61 -38.65 30.34
N ASP A 170 9.57 -39.38 30.89
CA ASP A 170 10.99 -39.00 31.02
C ASP A 170 11.23 -37.59 31.61
N GLY A 171 10.38 -37.18 32.56
CA GLY A 171 10.46 -35.86 33.20
C GLY A 171 9.63 -34.75 32.54
N LEU A 172 9.04 -34.98 31.37
CA LEU A 172 8.25 -34.00 30.62
C LEU A 172 6.74 -34.29 30.73
N TYR A 173 5.91 -33.25 30.61
CA TYR A 173 4.45 -33.39 30.50
C TYR A 173 4.08 -34.12 29.20
N ASP A 174 3.20 -35.12 29.29
CA ASP A 174 2.82 -35.99 28.18
C ASP A 174 1.38 -36.51 28.32
N GLY A 175 0.69 -36.73 27.21
CA GLY A 175 -0.72 -37.13 27.19
C GLY A 175 -1.63 -36.12 27.91
N THR A 176 -2.77 -36.58 28.44
CA THR A 176 -3.76 -35.70 29.07
C THR A 176 -3.27 -35.10 30.39
N GLY A 177 -3.41 -33.78 30.56
CA GLY A 177 -3.17 -33.09 31.83
C GLY A 177 -3.82 -31.71 31.93
N SER A 178 -3.63 -31.07 33.08
CA SER A 178 -4.05 -29.71 33.40
C SER A 178 -2.86 -28.93 33.95
N ARG A 179 -2.59 -27.75 33.38
CA ARG A 179 -1.53 -26.82 33.80
C ARG A 179 -2.14 -25.59 34.45
N TYR A 180 -1.45 -25.11 35.48
CA TYR A 180 -1.87 -24.02 36.35
C TYR A 180 -0.74 -23.00 36.48
N GLU A 181 -1.10 -21.74 36.71
CA GLU A 181 -0.20 -20.63 36.98
C GLU A 181 -0.70 -19.87 38.21
N ALA A 182 0.13 -19.73 39.24
CA ALA A 182 -0.28 -19.27 40.59
C ALA A 182 -1.54 -20.00 41.14
N GLY A 183 -1.70 -21.29 40.80
CA GLY A 183 -2.85 -22.11 41.18
C GLY A 183 -4.14 -21.87 40.35
N VAL A 184 -4.14 -20.95 39.38
CA VAL A 184 -5.24 -20.72 38.43
C VAL A 184 -5.06 -21.62 37.22
N LEU A 185 -6.13 -22.28 36.75
CA LEU A 185 -6.07 -23.13 35.54
C LEU A 185 -5.79 -22.26 34.31
N VAL A 186 -4.78 -22.63 33.51
CA VAL A 186 -4.41 -21.94 32.25
C VAL A 186 -4.54 -22.83 31.01
N TYR A 187 -4.44 -24.16 31.18
CA TYR A 187 -4.65 -25.11 30.08
C TYR A 187 -5.11 -26.47 30.60
N GLN A 188 -5.99 -27.13 29.86
CA GLN A 188 -6.38 -28.53 30.07
C GLN A 188 -6.47 -29.24 28.72
N GLY A 189 -5.75 -30.35 28.53
CA GLY A 189 -5.72 -31.04 27.24
C GLY A 189 -4.54 -31.98 27.07
N ASP A 190 -4.21 -32.25 25.82
CA ASP A 190 -3.10 -33.12 25.42
C ASP A 190 -1.75 -32.39 25.44
N PHE A 191 -0.74 -33.07 25.99
CA PHE A 191 0.66 -32.64 26.01
C PHE A 191 1.53 -33.63 25.23
N SER A 192 2.61 -33.13 24.64
CA SER A 192 3.71 -33.92 24.10
C SER A 192 5.01 -33.19 24.36
N ALA A 193 6.01 -33.89 24.89
CA ALA A 193 7.35 -33.35 25.18
C ALA A 193 7.33 -32.02 25.98
N GLY A 194 6.43 -31.88 26.96
CA GLY A 194 6.33 -30.70 27.81
C GLY A 194 5.50 -29.54 27.26
N THR A 195 4.98 -29.62 26.03
CA THR A 195 4.18 -28.56 25.40
C THR A 195 2.80 -29.05 24.99
N ALA A 196 1.81 -28.14 24.97
CA ALA A 196 0.45 -28.46 24.54
C ALA A 196 0.43 -28.85 23.05
N ASN A 197 -0.05 -30.06 22.76
CA ASN A 197 -0.06 -30.68 21.44
C ASN A 197 -1.18 -31.71 21.36
N GLY A 198 -2.14 -31.52 20.46
CA GLY A 198 -3.38 -32.30 20.40
C GLY A 198 -4.58 -31.44 20.75
N MET A 199 -5.63 -32.01 21.33
CA MET A 199 -6.85 -31.27 21.67
C MET A 199 -6.77 -30.68 23.07
N GLY A 200 -7.30 -29.47 23.28
CA GLY A 200 -7.35 -28.86 24.60
C GLY A 200 -8.20 -27.60 24.69
N THR A 201 -8.24 -27.08 25.91
CA THR A 201 -8.92 -25.85 26.30
C THR A 201 -7.92 -24.95 27.01
N ALA A 202 -7.77 -23.71 26.55
CA ALA A 202 -6.97 -22.67 27.20
C ALA A 202 -7.85 -21.71 27.99
N TYR A 203 -7.27 -21.16 29.05
CA TYR A 203 -7.94 -20.28 30.01
C TYR A 203 -7.06 -19.05 30.28
N SER A 204 -7.68 -17.86 30.30
CA SER A 204 -7.07 -16.61 30.77
C SER A 204 -7.72 -16.22 32.08
N ASP A 205 -6.94 -16.02 33.14
CA ASP A 205 -7.44 -15.73 34.50
C ASP A 205 -8.52 -16.73 35.01
N GLY A 206 -8.45 -17.99 34.53
CA GLY A 206 -9.41 -19.05 34.83
C GLY A 206 -10.72 -19.01 34.02
N VAL A 207 -10.88 -18.03 33.12
CA VAL A 207 -11.98 -17.96 32.14
C VAL A 207 -11.55 -18.64 30.84
N MET A 208 -12.40 -19.51 30.29
CA MET A 208 -12.12 -20.20 29.03
C MET A 208 -12.00 -19.18 27.89
N CYS A 209 -10.86 -19.18 27.18
CA CYS A 209 -10.61 -18.28 26.04
C CYS A 209 -10.50 -19.03 24.71
N TYR A 210 -10.15 -20.32 24.71
CA TYR A 210 -10.06 -21.12 23.48
C TYR A 210 -10.33 -22.60 23.73
N GLU A 211 -11.01 -23.27 22.79
CA GLU A 211 -11.19 -24.73 22.72
C GLU A 211 -10.86 -25.20 21.29
N GLY A 212 -9.92 -26.13 21.14
CA GLY A 212 -9.49 -26.60 19.81
C GLY A 212 -8.18 -27.37 19.81
N ALA A 213 -7.54 -27.43 18.65
CA ALA A 213 -6.27 -28.13 18.47
C ALA A 213 -5.03 -27.21 18.67
N PHE A 214 -3.98 -27.79 19.21
CA PHE A 214 -2.72 -27.15 19.56
C PHE A 214 -1.54 -27.85 18.90
N VAL A 215 -0.53 -27.07 18.48
CA VAL A 215 0.79 -27.56 18.08
C VAL A 215 1.86 -26.65 18.68
N ASN A 216 2.79 -27.22 19.44
CA ASN A 216 3.86 -26.51 20.16
C ASN A 216 3.35 -25.35 21.04
N GLY A 217 2.15 -25.48 21.62
CA GLY A 217 1.52 -24.44 22.44
C GLY A 217 0.74 -23.34 21.68
N LEU A 218 0.73 -23.36 20.34
CA LEU A 218 -0.03 -22.42 19.51
C LEU A 218 -1.31 -23.06 18.96
N TYR A 219 -2.36 -22.25 18.78
CA TYR A 219 -3.62 -22.70 18.15
C TYR A 219 -3.39 -23.14 16.70
N LYS A 220 -3.98 -24.27 16.30
CA LYS A 220 -3.77 -24.89 14.99
C LYS A 220 -4.98 -25.70 14.53
N GLY A 221 -5.41 -25.50 13.29
CA GLY A 221 -6.60 -26.17 12.74
C GLY A 221 -7.88 -25.64 13.36
N GLU A 222 -8.95 -26.45 13.33
CA GLU A 222 -10.27 -26.05 13.82
C GLU A 222 -10.28 -25.75 15.33
N GLY A 223 -10.84 -24.61 15.71
CA GLY A 223 -11.05 -24.19 17.09
C GLY A 223 -12.17 -23.17 17.26
N THR A 224 -12.49 -22.87 18.51
CA THR A 224 -13.43 -21.81 18.93
C THR A 224 -12.75 -20.92 19.96
N GLU A 225 -12.73 -19.62 19.71
CA GLU A 225 -12.24 -18.61 20.64
C GLU A 225 -13.42 -17.88 21.32
N TYR A 226 -13.24 -17.51 22.58
CA TYR A 226 -14.27 -16.93 23.43
C TYR A 226 -13.81 -15.59 24.02
N ASN A 227 -14.76 -14.66 24.16
CA ASN A 227 -14.58 -13.45 24.95
C ASN A 227 -14.63 -13.75 26.45
N ALA A 228 -14.21 -12.79 27.29
CA ALA A 228 -14.19 -12.93 28.75
C ALA A 228 -15.59 -13.08 29.40
N ASP A 229 -16.67 -12.77 28.68
CA ASP A 229 -18.06 -13.02 29.08
C ASP A 229 -18.57 -14.43 28.69
N GLY A 230 -17.75 -15.22 27.99
CA GLY A 230 -18.10 -16.54 27.46
C GLY A 230 -18.83 -16.52 26.12
N SER A 231 -19.07 -15.35 25.51
CA SER A 231 -19.56 -15.28 24.13
C SER A 231 -18.51 -15.80 23.15
N VAL A 232 -18.93 -16.50 22.09
CA VAL A 232 -18.02 -16.91 21.02
C VAL A 232 -17.54 -15.64 20.31
N ARG A 233 -16.22 -15.52 20.11
CA ARG A 233 -15.58 -14.47 19.30
C ARG A 233 -15.37 -14.94 17.87
N TYR A 234 -14.80 -16.13 17.72
CA TYR A 234 -14.43 -16.72 16.44
C TYR A 234 -14.61 -18.23 16.48
N LYS A 235 -14.97 -18.82 15.35
CA LYS A 235 -14.99 -20.27 15.13
C LYS A 235 -14.52 -20.59 13.71
N GLY A 236 -13.48 -21.40 13.59
CA GLY A 236 -12.91 -21.75 12.29
C GLY A 236 -11.48 -22.27 12.41
N SER A 237 -10.74 -22.21 11.32
CA SER A 237 -9.35 -22.66 11.27
C SER A 237 -8.35 -21.62 11.80
N PHE A 238 -7.29 -22.14 12.42
CA PHE A 238 -6.17 -21.37 12.98
C PHE A 238 -4.83 -21.85 12.41
N SER A 239 -3.88 -20.93 12.26
CA SER A 239 -2.48 -21.28 11.96
C SER A 239 -1.53 -20.48 12.84
N ALA A 240 -0.74 -21.17 13.67
CA ALA A 240 0.25 -20.56 14.55
C ALA A 240 -0.31 -19.46 15.49
N GLY A 241 -1.58 -19.58 15.90
CA GLY A 241 -2.26 -18.63 16.78
C GLY A 241 -3.16 -17.59 16.09
N VAL A 242 -3.05 -17.38 14.77
CA VAL A 242 -3.92 -16.44 14.02
C VAL A 242 -5.05 -17.15 13.26
N TYR A 243 -6.13 -16.43 12.95
CA TYR A 243 -7.22 -16.94 12.11
C TYR A 243 -6.73 -17.14 10.67
N GLU A 244 -7.05 -18.29 10.08
CA GLU A 244 -6.52 -18.70 8.78
C GLU A 244 -7.52 -19.64 8.08
N GLY A 245 -7.82 -19.40 6.80
CA GLY A 245 -8.78 -20.19 6.04
C GLY A 245 -10.23 -19.91 6.46
N VAL A 246 -11.14 -20.88 6.27
CA VAL A 246 -12.58 -20.68 6.49
C VAL A 246 -12.90 -20.48 7.97
N GLY A 247 -13.69 -19.46 8.28
CA GLY A 247 -14.15 -19.19 9.64
C GLY A 247 -15.44 -18.37 9.73
N THR A 248 -15.86 -18.13 10.97
CA THR A 248 -16.97 -17.24 11.33
C THR A 248 -16.58 -16.41 12.53
N ALA A 249 -16.58 -15.09 12.38
CA ALA A 249 -16.47 -14.14 13.47
C ALA A 249 -17.86 -13.75 13.99
N TYR A 250 -17.94 -13.38 15.27
CA TYR A 250 -19.18 -13.08 15.96
C TYR A 250 -19.07 -11.77 16.77
N TYR A 251 -20.18 -11.04 16.82
CA TYR A 251 -20.37 -9.96 17.79
C TYR A 251 -20.59 -10.54 19.20
N SER A 252 -20.38 -9.72 20.24
CA SER A 252 -20.64 -10.11 21.64
C SER A 252 -22.11 -10.47 21.91
N SER A 253 -23.05 -10.04 21.05
CA SER A 253 -24.45 -10.49 21.06
C SER A 253 -24.63 -11.96 20.68
N GLY A 254 -23.62 -12.60 20.08
CA GLY A 254 -23.72 -13.91 19.43
C GLY A 254 -24.25 -13.85 17.98
N THR A 255 -24.60 -12.66 17.47
CA THR A 255 -24.85 -12.46 16.03
C THR A 255 -23.55 -12.72 15.27
N ARG A 256 -23.63 -13.32 14.07
CA ARG A 256 -22.46 -13.40 13.17
C ARG A 256 -22.03 -11.98 12.80
N ALA A 257 -20.74 -11.73 12.76
CA ALA A 257 -20.15 -10.50 12.20
C ALA A 257 -19.63 -10.74 10.78
N TYR A 258 -18.99 -11.88 10.55
CA TYR A 258 -18.45 -12.26 9.25
C TYR A 258 -18.44 -13.78 9.08
N VAL A 259 -18.67 -14.26 7.84
CA VAL A 259 -18.52 -15.66 7.41
C VAL A 259 -17.75 -15.66 6.09
N GLY A 260 -16.58 -16.28 6.02
CA GLY A 260 -15.72 -16.26 4.83
C GLY A 260 -14.35 -16.85 5.10
N ASN A 261 -13.34 -16.47 4.32
CA ASN A 261 -11.94 -16.86 4.58
C ASN A 261 -11.20 -15.78 5.36
N PHE A 262 -10.12 -16.20 6.01
CA PHE A 262 -9.22 -15.37 6.79
C PHE A 262 -7.78 -15.60 6.33
N SER A 263 -6.98 -14.54 6.33
CA SER A 263 -5.54 -14.57 6.08
C SER A 263 -4.85 -13.72 7.12
N GLY A 264 -3.98 -14.30 7.94
CA GLY A 264 -3.25 -13.54 8.98
C GLY A 264 -4.12 -12.84 10.02
N GLY A 265 -5.37 -13.28 10.23
CA GLY A 265 -6.34 -12.63 11.12
C GLY A 265 -7.32 -11.65 10.45
N LEU A 266 -7.10 -11.27 9.19
CA LEU A 266 -7.96 -10.34 8.41
C LEU A 266 -8.92 -11.10 7.49
N TYR A 267 -10.00 -10.46 7.04
CA TYR A 267 -10.92 -11.04 6.04
C TYR A 267 -10.25 -11.11 4.67
N GLU A 268 -10.42 -12.22 3.97
CA GLU A 268 -9.75 -12.49 2.69
C GLU A 268 -10.65 -13.30 1.75
N GLY A 269 -10.60 -13.00 0.45
CA GLY A 269 -11.40 -13.65 -0.59
C GLY A 269 -12.90 -13.58 -0.33
N GLU A 270 -13.65 -14.55 -0.86
CA GLU A 270 -15.11 -14.59 -0.75
C GLU A 270 -15.62 -14.65 0.70
N GLY A 271 -16.51 -13.73 1.06
CA GLY A 271 -17.11 -13.63 2.38
C GLY A 271 -18.49 -12.97 2.42
N THR A 272 -19.05 -12.90 3.62
CA THR A 272 -20.30 -12.20 3.92
C THR A 272 -20.18 -11.52 5.28
N GLU A 273 -20.26 -10.21 5.29
CA GLU A 273 -20.31 -9.37 6.48
C GLU A 273 -21.77 -9.10 6.88
N TYR A 274 -22.01 -9.01 8.19
CA TYR A 274 -23.33 -8.82 8.78
C TYR A 274 -23.30 -7.62 9.73
N ASN A 275 -24.42 -6.91 9.83
CA ASN A 275 -24.66 -5.94 10.89
C ASN A 275 -24.94 -6.65 12.23
N ALA A 276 -24.90 -5.89 13.35
CA ALA A 276 -25.12 -6.43 14.69
C ALA A 276 -26.54 -7.00 14.92
N ASP A 277 -27.52 -6.55 14.14
CA ASP A 277 -28.90 -7.07 14.12
C ASP A 277 -29.06 -8.38 13.34
N GLY A 278 -28.05 -8.76 12.55
CA GLY A 278 -28.01 -9.96 11.71
C GLY A 278 -28.46 -9.75 10.27
N SER A 279 -28.77 -8.52 9.84
CA SER A 279 -28.88 -8.19 8.43
C SER A 279 -27.52 -8.37 7.74
N VAL A 280 -27.52 -8.74 6.46
CA VAL A 280 -26.28 -8.75 5.66
C VAL A 280 -25.91 -7.28 5.40
N ARG A 281 -24.63 -6.93 5.54
CA ARG A 281 -24.08 -5.62 5.17
C ARG A 281 -23.42 -5.68 3.79
N TYR A 282 -22.61 -6.70 3.58
CA TYR A 282 -21.84 -6.89 2.36
C TYR A 282 -21.66 -8.37 2.05
N LYS A 283 -21.63 -8.71 0.76
CA LYS A 283 -21.27 -10.04 0.27
C LYS A 283 -20.46 -9.92 -1.02
N GLY A 284 -19.27 -10.47 -1.03
CA GLY A 284 -18.33 -10.37 -2.15
C GLY A 284 -16.92 -10.79 -1.72
N SER A 285 -15.94 -10.36 -2.50
CA SER A 285 -14.53 -10.58 -2.20
C SER A 285 -13.94 -9.52 -1.25
N PHE A 286 -12.87 -9.91 -0.56
CA PHE A 286 -12.15 -9.10 0.43
C PHE A 286 -10.65 -9.25 0.21
N ALA A 287 -9.88 -8.20 0.49
CA ALA A 287 -8.42 -8.26 0.59
C ALA A 287 -7.95 -7.48 1.81
N GLY A 288 -7.17 -8.13 2.70
CA GLY A 288 -6.61 -7.45 3.88
C GLY A 288 -7.66 -6.85 4.82
N GLY A 289 -8.89 -7.37 4.85
CA GLY A 289 -9.99 -6.85 5.66
C GLY A 289 -10.87 -5.78 4.99
N LEU A 290 -10.51 -5.30 3.81
CA LEU A 290 -11.29 -4.33 3.02
C LEU A 290 -12.12 -5.03 1.93
N TYR A 291 -13.16 -4.37 1.42
CA TYR A 291 -13.89 -4.85 0.23
C TYR A 291 -12.99 -4.71 -1.00
N ASP A 292 -12.88 -5.78 -1.81
CA ASP A 292 -11.96 -5.83 -2.94
C ASP A 292 -12.50 -6.78 -4.03
N GLY A 293 -12.55 -6.32 -5.28
CA GLY A 293 -13.22 -6.99 -6.38
C GLY A 293 -14.76 -6.86 -6.33
N THR A 294 -15.47 -7.74 -7.05
CA THR A 294 -16.93 -7.66 -7.19
C THR A 294 -17.66 -7.98 -5.88
N GLY A 295 -18.65 -7.16 -5.52
CA GLY A 295 -19.49 -7.39 -4.35
C GLY A 295 -20.88 -6.77 -4.42
N THR A 296 -21.70 -7.09 -3.42
CA THR A 296 -23.01 -6.51 -3.19
C THR A 296 -23.06 -5.92 -1.78
N ARG A 297 -23.22 -4.60 -1.68
CA ARG A 297 -23.57 -3.91 -0.44
C ARG A 297 -25.09 -3.91 -0.27
N PHE A 298 -25.53 -4.11 0.96
CA PHE A 298 -26.94 -4.12 1.36
C PHE A 298 -27.18 -2.91 2.24
N LEU A 299 -28.12 -2.06 1.85
CA LEU A 299 -28.46 -0.84 2.58
C LEU A 299 -29.52 -1.12 3.66
N ASP A 300 -29.56 -0.29 4.70
CA ASP A 300 -30.48 -0.46 5.83
C ASP A 300 -31.97 -0.36 5.43
N ASN A 301 -32.27 0.27 4.28
CA ASN A 301 -33.61 0.33 3.70
C ASN A 301 -34.02 -0.95 2.95
N GLY A 302 -33.12 -1.93 2.79
CA GLY A 302 -33.33 -3.19 2.07
C GLY A 302 -32.90 -3.19 0.60
N ASP A 303 -32.42 -2.05 0.08
CA ASP A 303 -31.86 -1.96 -1.26
C ASP A 303 -30.48 -2.65 -1.35
N GLN A 304 -30.09 -3.01 -2.58
CA GLN A 304 -28.85 -3.73 -2.86
C GLN A 304 -28.08 -3.00 -3.95
N ILE A 305 -26.82 -2.67 -3.71
CA ILE A 305 -25.93 -2.08 -4.72
C ILE A 305 -24.83 -3.07 -5.05
N GLN A 306 -24.73 -3.46 -6.31
CA GLN A 306 -23.64 -4.26 -6.84
C GLN A 306 -22.60 -3.34 -7.45
N ALA A 307 -21.32 -3.55 -7.12
CA ALA A 307 -20.20 -2.72 -7.56
C ALA A 307 -18.91 -3.53 -7.59
N GLU A 308 -17.88 -2.99 -8.23
CA GLU A 308 -16.49 -3.44 -8.10
C GLU A 308 -15.77 -2.53 -7.11
N PHE A 309 -15.13 -3.12 -6.10
CA PHE A 309 -14.47 -2.41 -5.01
C PHE A 309 -12.95 -2.50 -5.15
N THR A 310 -12.24 -1.44 -4.76
CA THR A 310 -10.79 -1.43 -4.63
C THR A 310 -10.43 -0.79 -3.29
N ALA A 311 -9.73 -1.52 -2.42
CA ALA A 311 -9.34 -1.04 -1.09
C ALA A 311 -10.50 -0.44 -0.24
N GLY A 312 -11.72 -0.97 -0.41
CA GLY A 312 -12.91 -0.60 0.38
C GLY A 312 -13.82 0.46 -0.25
N ALA A 313 -13.37 1.24 -1.23
CA ALA A 313 -14.21 2.14 -2.02
C ALA A 313 -14.77 1.41 -3.24
N ALA A 314 -16.01 1.70 -3.63
CA ALA A 314 -16.51 1.31 -4.94
C ALA A 314 -16.04 2.31 -6.01
N ASN A 315 -15.68 1.82 -7.19
CA ASN A 315 -15.17 2.64 -8.28
C ASN A 315 -15.88 2.31 -9.61
N GLY A 316 -16.20 3.32 -10.40
CA GLY A 316 -16.74 3.16 -11.75
C GLY A 316 -18.26 3.00 -11.75
N ALA A 317 -18.77 1.83 -12.13
CA ALA A 317 -20.20 1.62 -12.36
C ALA A 317 -20.86 0.77 -11.26
N ILE A 318 -22.09 1.14 -10.90
CA ILE A 318 -22.93 0.43 -9.92
C ILE A 318 -24.26 -0.01 -10.52
N GLN A 319 -24.79 -1.13 -10.01
CA GLN A 319 -26.16 -1.57 -10.25
C GLN A 319 -26.94 -1.53 -8.93
N TRP A 320 -27.82 -0.53 -8.79
CA TRP A 320 -28.68 -0.35 -7.62
C TRP A 320 -30.03 -1.01 -7.85
N TYR A 321 -30.32 -2.02 -7.04
CA TYR A 321 -31.59 -2.74 -7.02
C TYR A 321 -32.46 -2.31 -5.85
N ARG A 322 -33.71 -1.92 -6.14
CA ARG A 322 -34.71 -1.49 -5.16
C ARG A 322 -35.90 -2.45 -5.18
N SER A 323 -36.28 -2.97 -4.01
CA SER A 323 -37.23 -4.09 -3.89
C SER A 323 -36.92 -5.30 -4.81
N GLY A 324 -35.64 -5.51 -5.15
CA GLY A 324 -35.17 -6.58 -6.04
C GLY A 324 -35.33 -6.32 -7.55
N LYS A 325 -35.71 -5.12 -7.96
CA LYS A 325 -35.72 -4.65 -9.36
C LYS A 325 -34.55 -3.70 -9.58
N LEU A 326 -33.92 -3.72 -10.76
CA LEU A 326 -32.93 -2.72 -11.13
C LEU A 326 -33.62 -1.34 -11.16
N TRP A 327 -33.01 -0.36 -10.51
CA TRP A 327 -33.50 1.03 -10.42
C TRP A 327 -32.52 1.99 -11.06
N TYR A 328 -31.22 1.77 -10.85
CA TYR A 328 -30.13 2.55 -11.46
C TYR A 328 -29.02 1.61 -11.95
N ASP A 329 -28.47 1.89 -13.13
CA ASP A 329 -27.29 1.25 -13.72
C ASP A 329 -26.45 2.35 -14.40
N GLY A 330 -25.25 2.63 -13.87
CA GLY A 330 -24.48 3.80 -14.27
C GLY A 330 -23.27 4.09 -13.38
N GLY A 331 -22.59 5.20 -13.64
CA GLY A 331 -21.46 5.69 -12.85
C GLY A 331 -21.82 5.99 -11.39
N ALA A 332 -20.81 5.97 -10.53
CA ALA A 332 -20.92 6.45 -9.16
C ALA A 332 -19.57 6.89 -8.61
N ASP A 333 -19.62 7.86 -7.70
CA ASP A 333 -18.54 8.08 -6.72
C ASP A 333 -18.90 7.36 -5.41
N ASP A 334 -18.01 6.48 -4.96
CA ASP A 334 -18.31 5.31 -4.11
C ASP A 334 -19.61 4.60 -4.56
N LEU A 335 -20.75 4.96 -3.97
CA LEU A 335 -22.06 4.39 -4.25
C LEU A 335 -23.16 5.44 -4.49
N THR A 336 -22.76 6.70 -4.64
CA THR A 336 -23.64 7.82 -4.98
C THR A 336 -23.68 7.96 -6.50
N PRO A 337 -24.85 7.88 -7.16
CA PRO A 337 -24.96 8.06 -8.61
C PRO A 337 -24.29 9.34 -9.09
N ASP A 338 -23.32 9.20 -9.99
CA ASP A 338 -22.48 10.30 -10.46
C ASP A 338 -21.95 10.01 -11.88
N GLY A 339 -21.90 11.02 -12.75
CA GLY A 339 -21.68 10.84 -14.18
C GLY A 339 -22.84 10.11 -14.88
N PHE A 340 -22.58 9.53 -16.05
CA PHE A 340 -23.64 8.92 -16.87
C PHE A 340 -24.26 7.66 -16.26
N GLY A 341 -25.59 7.60 -16.23
CA GLY A 341 -26.35 6.42 -15.84
C GLY A 341 -27.76 6.33 -16.40
N THR A 342 -28.42 5.19 -16.16
CA THR A 342 -29.79 4.91 -16.59
C THR A 342 -30.68 4.61 -15.39
N LEU A 343 -31.81 5.31 -15.26
CA LEU A 343 -32.87 4.99 -14.31
C LEU A 343 -33.96 4.14 -14.97
N TYR A 344 -34.46 3.18 -14.19
CA TYR A 344 -35.51 2.26 -14.60
C TYR A 344 -36.76 2.43 -13.76
N ALA A 345 -37.92 2.41 -14.42
CA ALA A 345 -39.21 2.30 -13.76
C ALA A 345 -39.38 0.94 -13.05
N GLU A 346 -40.37 0.85 -12.17
CA GLU A 346 -40.79 -0.42 -11.57
C GLU A 346 -41.24 -1.49 -12.60
N SER A 347 -41.51 -1.13 -13.85
CA SER A 347 -41.75 -2.07 -14.95
C SER A 347 -40.47 -2.71 -15.51
N GLY A 348 -39.33 -2.07 -15.32
CA GLY A 348 -38.05 -2.37 -15.98
C GLY A 348 -37.78 -1.53 -17.23
N ASP A 349 -38.67 -0.60 -17.59
CA ASP A 349 -38.50 0.29 -18.74
C ASP A 349 -37.59 1.49 -18.35
N PRO A 350 -36.66 1.94 -19.22
CA PRO A 350 -35.80 3.09 -18.91
C PRO A 350 -36.60 4.40 -18.94
N VAL A 351 -36.49 5.20 -17.88
CA VAL A 351 -37.20 6.50 -17.73
C VAL A 351 -36.28 7.71 -17.81
N TYR A 352 -34.97 7.47 -17.68
CA TYR A 352 -33.90 8.45 -17.86
C TYR A 352 -32.61 7.74 -18.23
N ALA A 353 -31.83 8.29 -19.14
CA ALA A 353 -30.46 7.91 -19.47
C ALA A 353 -29.68 9.20 -19.76
N GLY A 354 -28.77 9.58 -18.87
CA GLY A 354 -28.12 10.89 -18.87
C GLY A 354 -27.18 11.07 -17.69
N GLU A 355 -26.68 12.29 -17.48
CA GLU A 355 -25.76 12.59 -16.39
C GLU A 355 -26.45 12.72 -15.03
N PHE A 356 -25.69 12.33 -14.01
CA PHE A 356 -25.97 12.42 -12.58
C PHE A 356 -24.84 13.20 -11.91
N ASP A 357 -25.20 13.86 -10.83
CA ASP A 357 -24.31 14.78 -10.13
C ASP A 357 -24.62 14.67 -8.63
N GLN A 358 -23.69 14.09 -7.87
CA GLN A 358 -23.77 13.89 -6.43
C GLN A 358 -25.12 13.27 -5.97
N GLY A 359 -25.64 12.30 -6.73
CA GLY A 359 -26.85 11.53 -6.41
C GLY A 359 -28.17 12.10 -6.95
N THR A 360 -28.15 13.23 -7.66
CA THR A 360 -29.32 13.77 -8.38
C THR A 360 -29.10 13.79 -9.90
N LEU A 361 -30.10 14.26 -10.66
CA LEU A 361 -29.98 14.49 -12.11
C LEU A 361 -29.11 15.73 -12.36
N ASP A 362 -28.14 15.66 -13.27
CA ASP A 362 -27.36 16.86 -13.60
C ASP A 362 -28.20 17.86 -14.40
N GLY A 363 -28.59 18.95 -13.72
CA GLY A 363 -29.29 20.08 -14.31
C GLY A 363 -28.43 20.93 -15.24
N ALA A 364 -27.10 20.94 -15.09
CA ALA A 364 -26.19 21.64 -15.99
C ALA A 364 -26.16 20.94 -17.34
N TRP A 365 -25.84 19.64 -17.38
CA TRP A 365 -25.92 18.80 -18.58
C TRP A 365 -27.30 18.90 -19.25
N LEU A 366 -28.39 18.75 -18.50
CA LEU A 366 -29.75 18.84 -19.05
C LEU A 366 -30.08 20.19 -19.70
N LEU A 367 -29.44 21.30 -19.30
CA LEU A 367 -29.60 22.63 -19.91
C LEU A 367 -28.83 22.79 -21.24
N THR A 368 -27.89 21.89 -21.56
CA THR A 368 -27.16 21.90 -22.84
C THR A 368 -27.96 21.27 -23.98
N LEU A 369 -28.86 20.34 -23.65
CA LEU A 369 -29.53 19.48 -24.64
C LEU A 369 -30.50 20.24 -25.58
N THR A 370 -30.58 19.76 -26.81
CA THR A 370 -31.74 20.00 -27.68
C THR A 370 -32.98 19.26 -27.16
N ALA A 371 -34.15 19.67 -27.63
CA ALA A 371 -35.40 18.98 -27.35
C ALA A 371 -35.48 17.58 -28.01
N GLU A 372 -34.66 17.27 -29.01
CA GLU A 372 -34.57 15.90 -29.54
C GLU A 372 -33.72 15.01 -28.62
N GLU A 373 -32.55 15.51 -28.18
CA GLU A 373 -31.68 14.82 -27.22
C GLU A 373 -32.35 14.62 -25.87
N LEU A 374 -33.09 15.60 -25.35
CA LEU A 374 -33.84 15.44 -24.10
C LEU A 374 -34.91 14.33 -24.20
N ARG A 375 -35.58 14.20 -25.35
CA ARG A 375 -36.53 13.09 -25.56
C ARG A 375 -35.81 11.74 -25.61
N ALA A 376 -34.63 11.67 -26.22
CA ALA A 376 -33.80 10.47 -26.22
C ALA A 376 -33.32 10.11 -24.80
N ALA A 377 -32.92 11.12 -24.00
CA ALA A 377 -32.55 10.96 -22.61
C ALA A 377 -33.70 10.43 -21.74
N PHE A 378 -34.97 10.72 -22.08
CA PHE A 378 -36.12 10.17 -21.36
C PHE A 378 -36.53 8.73 -21.77
N GLY A 379 -35.84 8.12 -22.73
CA GLY A 379 -35.98 6.70 -23.04
C GLY A 379 -37.41 6.30 -23.43
N GLU A 380 -38.04 5.43 -22.62
CA GLU A 380 -39.41 4.95 -22.81
C GLU A 380 -40.43 5.62 -21.85
N ALA A 381 -40.04 6.71 -21.17
CA ALA A 381 -40.95 7.46 -20.30
C ALA A 381 -42.19 8.00 -21.03
N SER A 382 -43.31 8.07 -20.31
CA SER A 382 -44.51 8.74 -20.81
C SER A 382 -44.35 10.26 -20.73
N LEU A 383 -44.26 10.91 -21.88
CA LEU A 383 -44.05 12.35 -21.99
C LEU A 383 -45.34 13.12 -22.34
N THR A 384 -45.54 14.24 -21.65
CA THR A 384 -46.60 15.22 -21.98
C THR A 384 -45.96 16.48 -22.58
N GLU A 385 -46.41 16.92 -23.76
CA GLU A 385 -45.92 18.15 -24.41
C GLU A 385 -47.01 19.23 -24.50
N THR A 386 -46.66 20.48 -24.17
CA THR A 386 -47.58 21.64 -24.24
C THR A 386 -46.90 22.88 -24.82
N ASP A 387 -47.49 23.46 -25.86
CA ASP A 387 -47.05 24.71 -26.50
C ASP A 387 -47.43 25.93 -25.63
N GLN A 388 -46.46 26.84 -25.41
CA GLN A 388 -46.64 28.11 -24.69
C GLN A 388 -46.35 29.35 -25.56
N GLY A 389 -46.19 29.20 -26.88
CA GLY A 389 -46.14 30.29 -27.86
C GLY A 389 -44.79 31.00 -28.03
N THR A 390 -43.95 31.04 -27.00
CA THR A 390 -42.51 31.40 -27.11
C THR A 390 -41.58 30.18 -27.09
N GLY A 391 -42.15 29.00 -26.83
CA GLY A 391 -41.47 27.73 -26.64
C GLY A 391 -42.50 26.65 -26.29
N PHE A 392 -42.06 25.46 -25.93
CA PHE A 392 -42.93 24.36 -25.51
C PHE A 392 -42.33 23.66 -24.29
N VAL A 393 -43.18 23.02 -23.49
CA VAL A 393 -42.79 22.30 -22.29
C VAL A 393 -42.88 20.80 -22.55
N ILE A 394 -41.84 20.04 -22.17
CA ILE A 394 -41.83 18.57 -22.10
C ILE A 394 -41.87 18.18 -20.62
N VAL A 395 -42.81 17.30 -20.24
CA VAL A 395 -42.95 16.76 -18.89
C VAL A 395 -42.64 15.26 -18.91
N ASN A 396 -41.69 14.82 -18.07
CA ASN A 396 -41.48 13.42 -17.74
C ASN A 396 -42.21 13.10 -16.42
N GLU A 397 -43.44 12.58 -16.56
CA GLU A 397 -44.35 12.29 -15.46
C GLU A 397 -43.80 11.23 -14.49
N ALA A 398 -42.88 10.37 -14.94
CA ALA A 398 -42.31 9.30 -14.10
C ALA A 398 -41.23 9.82 -13.13
N LEU A 399 -40.60 10.94 -13.46
CA LEU A 399 -39.59 11.61 -12.62
C LEU A 399 -40.15 12.81 -11.85
N GLY A 400 -41.24 13.42 -12.33
CA GLY A 400 -41.63 14.77 -11.92
C GLY A 400 -40.70 15.86 -12.48
N LEU A 401 -40.02 15.58 -13.59
CA LEU A 401 -39.13 16.51 -14.28
C LEU A 401 -39.89 17.24 -15.39
N THR A 402 -39.81 18.56 -15.41
CA THR A 402 -40.42 19.42 -16.43
C THR A 402 -39.37 20.32 -17.07
N ALA A 403 -39.29 20.32 -18.40
CA ALA A 403 -38.33 21.11 -19.17
C ALA A 403 -39.06 22.11 -20.08
N LEU A 404 -38.67 23.39 -20.03
CA LEU A 404 -39.08 24.40 -20.99
C LEU A 404 -38.05 24.48 -22.12
N CYS A 405 -38.45 24.08 -23.32
CA CYS A 405 -37.66 24.19 -24.54
C CYS A 405 -37.99 25.48 -25.30
N SER A 406 -36.96 26.19 -25.75
CA SER A 406 -37.09 27.47 -26.45
C SER A 406 -36.20 27.51 -27.70
N TYR A 407 -36.63 28.22 -28.73
CA TYR A 407 -35.83 28.47 -29.93
C TYR A 407 -34.97 29.72 -29.70
N GLN A 408 -33.63 29.58 -29.64
CA GLN A 408 -32.74 30.73 -29.53
C GLN A 408 -32.52 31.41 -30.89
N GLN A 409 -31.93 32.60 -30.87
CA GLN A 409 -31.84 33.48 -32.04
C GLN A 409 -30.76 33.02 -33.03
N GLY A 410 -31.12 32.14 -33.96
CA GLY A 410 -30.22 31.63 -35.01
C GLY A 410 -30.17 30.11 -35.09
N GLU A 411 -30.71 29.43 -34.09
CA GLU A 411 -30.75 27.96 -34.01
C GLU A 411 -31.86 27.36 -34.86
N THR A 412 -31.63 26.12 -35.33
CA THR A 412 -32.62 25.36 -36.13
C THR A 412 -33.52 24.47 -35.29
N GLU A 413 -33.14 24.21 -34.03
CA GLU A 413 -33.85 23.35 -33.09
C GLU A 413 -34.08 24.10 -31.77
N ALA A 414 -34.98 23.60 -30.92
CA ALA A 414 -35.22 24.19 -29.61
C ALA A 414 -34.31 23.54 -28.58
N GLN A 415 -33.60 24.33 -27.78
CA GLN A 415 -32.81 23.86 -26.64
C GLN A 415 -33.60 23.93 -25.34
N VAL A 416 -33.19 23.13 -24.35
CA VAL A 416 -33.65 23.26 -22.97
C VAL A 416 -33.17 24.58 -22.39
N TYR A 417 -34.10 25.38 -21.86
CA TYR A 417 -33.80 26.70 -21.31
C TYR A 417 -33.95 26.76 -19.78
N ARG A 418 -34.92 26.00 -19.25
CA ARG A 418 -35.23 25.91 -17.81
C ARG A 418 -35.77 24.53 -17.47
N LEU A 419 -35.49 24.08 -16.26
CA LEU A 419 -35.86 22.76 -15.73
C LEU A 419 -36.47 22.92 -14.33
N TRP A 420 -37.52 22.16 -14.03
CA TRP A 420 -38.06 21.97 -12.69
C TRP A 420 -38.09 20.49 -12.37
N PHE A 421 -37.37 20.06 -11.35
CA PHE A 421 -37.44 18.69 -10.82
C PHE A 421 -38.22 18.73 -9.51
N ALA A 422 -39.43 18.17 -9.54
CA ALA A 422 -40.39 18.14 -8.46
C ALA A 422 -40.99 16.72 -8.36
N PRO A 423 -40.22 15.74 -7.86
CA PRO A 423 -40.67 14.35 -7.78
C PRO A 423 -41.89 14.22 -6.85
N GLU A 424 -42.81 13.29 -7.17
CA GLU A 424 -43.97 13.04 -6.30
C GLU A 424 -43.52 12.39 -4.98
N ALA A 425 -44.06 12.85 -3.85
CA ALA A 425 -43.70 12.34 -2.53
C ALA A 425 -44.03 10.84 -2.39
N GLY A 426 -43.04 10.04 -1.98
CA GLY A 426 -43.09 8.58 -1.95
C GLY A 426 -42.81 7.89 -3.28
N SER A 427 -42.46 8.63 -4.34
CA SER A 427 -42.03 8.06 -5.62
C SER A 427 -40.58 7.57 -5.59
N ALA A 428 -40.21 6.71 -6.55
CA ALA A 428 -38.83 6.26 -6.70
C ALA A 428 -37.86 7.39 -7.13
N ALA A 429 -38.38 8.52 -7.60
CA ALA A 429 -37.59 9.71 -7.98
C ALA A 429 -37.33 10.66 -6.79
N GLU A 430 -38.10 10.56 -5.69
CA GLU A 430 -37.88 11.38 -4.49
C GLU A 430 -36.48 11.16 -3.88
N THR A 431 -35.91 9.95 -4.03
CA THR A 431 -34.55 9.65 -3.55
C THR A 431 -33.43 10.19 -4.43
N LEU A 432 -33.76 10.89 -5.53
CA LEU A 432 -32.81 11.75 -6.26
C LEU A 432 -32.74 13.16 -5.64
N LEU A 433 -33.37 13.38 -4.49
CA LEU A 433 -33.08 14.50 -3.60
C LEU A 433 -32.25 13.92 -2.43
N PRO A 434 -30.90 13.94 -2.51
CA PRO A 434 -30.02 13.22 -1.57
C PRO A 434 -29.97 13.80 -0.13
N TRP A 435 -30.78 14.81 0.19
CA TRP A 435 -30.81 15.49 1.49
C TRP A 435 -32.07 15.18 2.31
N SER A 436 -31.91 15.18 3.63
CA SER A 436 -32.98 15.08 4.62
C SER A 436 -33.34 16.43 5.24
N ASP A 437 -32.44 17.42 5.20
CA ASP A 437 -32.68 18.78 5.69
C ASP A 437 -32.08 19.88 4.78
N LEU A 438 -32.29 21.15 5.16
CA LEU A 438 -31.79 22.30 4.39
C LEU A 438 -30.28 22.49 4.50
N ALA A 439 -29.61 22.00 5.55
CA ALA A 439 -28.15 22.10 5.64
C ALA A 439 -27.51 21.14 4.64
N GLU A 440 -27.93 19.87 4.64
CA GLU A 440 -27.46 18.86 3.67
C GLU A 440 -27.71 19.30 2.22
N ALA A 441 -28.88 19.90 1.92
CA ALA A 441 -29.19 20.42 0.58
C ALA A 441 -28.30 21.60 0.16
N ARG A 442 -27.87 22.42 1.12
CA ARG A 442 -26.99 23.58 0.87
C ARG A 442 -25.53 23.17 0.73
N ASP A 443 -25.12 22.15 1.46
CA ASP A 443 -23.80 21.55 1.35
C ASP A 443 -23.69 20.81 0.00
N TRP A 444 -24.71 20.03 -0.42
CA TRP A 444 -24.78 19.45 -1.78
C TRP A 444 -24.63 20.51 -2.88
N ALA A 445 -25.32 21.64 -2.76
CA ALA A 445 -25.25 22.71 -3.77
C ALA A 445 -23.95 23.54 -3.74
N ALA A 446 -23.00 23.27 -2.83
CA ALA A 446 -21.77 24.05 -2.68
C ALA A 446 -20.49 23.20 -2.65
N ALA A 447 -20.56 21.97 -2.18
CA ALA A 447 -19.41 21.09 -1.99
C ALA A 447 -18.86 20.61 -3.34
N GLU A 448 -17.52 20.62 -3.44
CA GLU A 448 -16.76 20.09 -4.58
C GLU A 448 -17.10 20.78 -5.92
N ARG A 449 -17.63 22.02 -5.84
CA ARG A 449 -17.87 22.90 -6.98
C ARG A 449 -16.75 23.92 -7.12
N GLU A 450 -15.97 23.82 -8.17
CA GLU A 450 -15.03 24.85 -8.60
C GLU A 450 -15.54 25.49 -9.90
N PRO A 451 -15.71 26.84 -9.97
CA PRO A 451 -15.63 27.80 -8.85
C PRO A 451 -16.79 27.66 -7.84
N GLU A 452 -16.56 28.03 -6.57
CA GLU A 452 -17.61 28.02 -5.54
C GLU A 452 -18.81 28.91 -5.98
N PRO A 453 -20.05 28.38 -5.99
CA PRO A 453 -21.20 29.11 -6.48
C PRO A 453 -21.57 30.30 -5.59
N THR A 454 -21.93 31.43 -6.22
CA THR A 454 -22.43 32.59 -5.46
C THR A 454 -23.83 32.30 -4.91
N ALA A 455 -23.91 32.06 -3.61
CA ALA A 455 -25.16 31.74 -2.93
C ALA A 455 -25.96 32.99 -2.51
N ALA A 456 -27.28 32.96 -2.74
CA ALA A 456 -28.24 33.95 -2.25
C ALA A 456 -29.48 33.25 -1.67
N SER A 457 -30.07 33.79 -0.59
CA SER A 457 -31.33 33.27 -0.06
C SER A 457 -32.35 34.40 0.16
N PHE A 458 -33.58 34.18 -0.30
CA PHE A 458 -34.68 35.12 -0.14
C PHE A 458 -36.04 34.40 -0.14
N GLN A 459 -37.07 35.14 0.27
CA GLN A 459 -38.47 34.69 0.24
C GLN A 459 -39.24 35.49 -0.82
N GLY A 460 -40.03 34.80 -1.64
CA GLY A 460 -40.88 35.46 -2.65
C GLY A 460 -41.49 34.50 -3.68
N ALA A 461 -42.12 35.08 -4.69
CA ALA A 461 -42.71 34.32 -5.78
C ALA A 461 -41.65 33.58 -6.61
N ALA A 462 -41.92 32.32 -6.96
CA ALA A 462 -41.08 31.51 -7.84
C ALA A 462 -41.70 31.45 -9.24
N TYR A 463 -40.87 31.25 -10.27
CA TYR A 463 -41.34 30.98 -11.63
C TYR A 463 -41.77 29.50 -11.72
N ARG A 464 -42.94 29.23 -12.29
CA ARG A 464 -43.52 27.89 -12.39
C ARG A 464 -43.59 27.41 -13.86
N PRO A 465 -43.67 26.09 -14.12
CA PRO A 465 -43.72 25.55 -15.48
C PRO A 465 -44.89 26.03 -16.35
N ASP A 466 -45.98 26.51 -15.75
CA ASP A 466 -47.15 27.06 -16.44
C ASP A 466 -46.97 28.53 -16.91
N GLY A 467 -45.74 29.06 -16.80
CA GLY A 467 -45.40 30.43 -17.16
C GLY A 467 -45.84 31.47 -16.12
N THR A 468 -46.43 31.05 -15.00
CA THR A 468 -46.79 31.97 -13.91
C THR A 468 -45.63 32.24 -12.96
N VAL A 469 -45.64 33.43 -12.35
CA VAL A 469 -44.77 33.78 -11.23
C VAL A 469 -45.67 33.98 -10.02
N GLY A 470 -45.52 33.13 -9.01
CA GLY A 470 -46.44 33.09 -7.88
C GLY A 470 -46.00 32.20 -6.72
N GLY A 471 -46.87 32.10 -5.72
CA GLY A 471 -46.57 31.46 -4.44
C GLY A 471 -45.73 32.35 -3.51
N ASP A 472 -45.40 31.78 -2.36
CA ASP A 472 -44.54 32.38 -1.33
C ASP A 472 -43.53 31.30 -0.97
N TRP A 473 -42.37 31.33 -1.65
CA TRP A 473 -41.35 30.28 -1.60
C TRP A 473 -40.11 30.79 -0.90
N TYR A 474 -39.48 29.93 -0.12
CA TYR A 474 -38.13 30.14 0.37
C TYR A 474 -37.18 29.57 -0.68
N GLN A 475 -36.30 30.42 -1.19
CA GLN A 475 -35.43 30.13 -2.33
C GLN A 475 -33.97 30.26 -1.87
N SER A 476 -33.16 29.22 -2.07
CA SER A 476 -31.70 29.32 -2.00
C SER A 476 -31.14 29.15 -3.41
N GLN A 477 -30.67 30.25 -4.00
CA GLN A 477 -30.10 30.29 -5.34
C GLN A 477 -28.58 30.13 -5.28
N TYR A 478 -28.06 29.30 -6.17
CA TYR A 478 -26.65 28.99 -6.37
C TYR A 478 -26.32 29.32 -7.82
N ARG A 479 -25.44 30.30 -8.01
CA ARG A 479 -25.03 30.77 -9.34
C ARG A 479 -23.65 30.23 -9.66
N TYR A 480 -23.60 29.44 -10.72
CA TYR A 480 -22.39 28.93 -11.37
C TYR A 480 -22.06 29.84 -12.56
N GLU A 481 -21.06 29.47 -13.39
CA GLU A 481 -20.67 30.30 -14.54
C GLU A 481 -21.80 30.42 -15.58
N ASP A 482 -22.37 29.29 -16.01
CA ASP A 482 -23.33 29.24 -17.13
C ASP A 482 -24.82 29.12 -16.71
N TYR A 483 -25.10 28.85 -15.43
CA TYR A 483 -26.46 28.58 -14.97
C TYR A 483 -26.72 28.94 -13.49
N VAL A 484 -28.00 29.00 -13.13
CA VAL A 484 -28.46 29.12 -11.74
C VAL A 484 -29.23 27.86 -11.34
N CYS A 485 -28.81 27.20 -10.26
CA CYS A 485 -29.62 26.23 -9.52
C CYS A 485 -30.38 26.96 -8.41
N THR A 486 -31.64 26.62 -8.17
CA THR A 486 -32.45 27.15 -7.07
C THR A 486 -33.10 26.00 -6.31
N LEU A 487 -32.75 25.90 -5.02
CA LEU A 487 -33.42 25.04 -4.07
C LEU A 487 -34.71 25.74 -3.60
N LEU A 488 -35.86 25.08 -3.73
CA LEU A 488 -37.17 25.62 -3.37
C LEU A 488 -37.79 24.85 -2.19
N SER A 489 -38.18 25.57 -1.14
CA SER A 489 -38.96 25.02 -0.02
C SER A 489 -40.21 25.86 0.29
N THR A 490 -41.24 25.20 0.83
CA THR A 490 -42.53 25.79 1.21
C THR A 490 -42.53 26.41 2.61
N GLU A 491 -41.54 26.08 3.44
CA GLU A 491 -41.39 26.55 4.82
C GLU A 491 -39.94 26.97 5.12
N GLU A 492 -39.78 27.96 6.01
CA GLU A 492 -38.47 28.50 6.39
C GLU A 492 -37.63 27.43 7.11
N GLY A 493 -36.50 27.03 6.51
CA GLY A 493 -35.62 26.02 7.08
C GLY A 493 -36.00 24.57 6.78
N ALA A 494 -37.09 24.31 6.06
CA ALA A 494 -37.46 22.97 5.62
C ALA A 494 -36.56 22.47 4.47
N ALA A 495 -36.42 21.14 4.37
CA ALA A 495 -35.76 20.49 3.24
C ALA A 495 -36.35 20.98 1.89
N PRO A 496 -35.53 21.34 0.90
CA PRO A 496 -36.01 21.63 -0.45
C PRO A 496 -36.72 20.43 -1.06
N ALA A 497 -37.90 20.67 -1.63
CA ALA A 497 -38.73 19.63 -2.26
C ALA A 497 -38.79 19.77 -3.79
N GLU A 498 -38.33 20.90 -4.33
CA GLU A 498 -38.21 21.13 -5.77
C GLU A 498 -36.84 21.75 -6.09
N LEU A 499 -36.23 21.33 -7.20
CA LEU A 499 -35.08 21.97 -7.81
C LEU A 499 -35.50 22.74 -9.06
N TYR A 500 -34.87 23.88 -9.30
CA TYR A 500 -35.08 24.69 -10.49
C TYR A 500 -33.73 25.12 -11.09
N TRP A 501 -33.46 24.71 -12.33
CA TRP A 501 -32.27 25.14 -13.08
C TRP A 501 -32.66 26.04 -14.25
N SER A 502 -31.79 27.02 -14.55
CA SER A 502 -32.08 28.07 -15.54
C SER A 502 -30.80 28.67 -16.13
N ARG A 503 -30.78 28.81 -17.46
CA ARG A 503 -29.77 29.63 -18.19
C ARG A 503 -30.06 31.14 -18.11
N ASP A 504 -31.22 31.54 -17.56
CA ASP A 504 -31.53 32.95 -17.31
C ASP A 504 -30.71 33.47 -16.12
N MET A 505 -29.59 34.11 -16.45
CA MET A 505 -28.68 34.74 -15.49
C MET A 505 -29.17 36.11 -15.00
N THR A 506 -30.31 36.63 -15.47
CA THR A 506 -30.75 37.99 -15.10
C THR A 506 -31.15 38.08 -13.62
N LEU A 507 -30.62 39.11 -12.94
CA LEU A 507 -31.06 39.47 -11.60
C LEU A 507 -32.50 40.01 -11.65
N PRO A 508 -33.36 39.73 -10.64
CA PRO A 508 -34.56 40.51 -10.39
C PRO A 508 -34.19 41.97 -10.02
N GLY A 509 -33.87 42.80 -11.02
CA GLY A 509 -33.54 44.22 -10.85
C GLY A 509 -32.25 44.74 -11.54
N GLY A 510 -31.62 43.98 -12.45
CA GLY A 510 -30.47 44.42 -13.24
C GLY A 510 -30.83 44.72 -14.69
N ASP A 511 -30.36 45.85 -15.25
CA ASP A 511 -30.63 46.24 -16.65
C ASP A 511 -29.83 45.37 -17.64
N GLY A 512 -30.39 45.13 -18.82
CA GLY A 512 -29.96 44.03 -19.69
C GLY A 512 -28.70 44.28 -20.53
N THR A 513 -27.78 43.29 -20.53
CA THR A 513 -26.78 43.10 -21.58
C THR A 513 -26.48 41.60 -21.74
N SER A 514 -26.33 41.16 -22.98
CA SER A 514 -26.07 39.77 -23.40
C SER A 514 -24.57 39.44 -23.43
N VAL A 515 -24.20 38.21 -23.04
CA VAL A 515 -23.10 37.43 -23.64
C VAL A 515 -23.55 35.96 -23.73
N ASP A 516 -22.96 35.23 -24.67
CA ASP A 516 -23.20 33.86 -25.11
C ASP A 516 -21.84 33.16 -25.18
N SER A 517 -21.67 31.97 -24.57
CA SER A 517 -20.45 31.15 -24.66
C SER A 517 -20.56 29.76 -23.99
N SER A 518 -21.40 28.86 -24.52
CA SER A 518 -21.45 27.45 -24.05
C SER A 518 -20.28 26.60 -24.60
N VAL A 519 -19.06 26.98 -24.24
CA VAL A 519 -17.81 26.21 -24.51
C VAL A 519 -16.98 26.06 -23.22
N SER A 520 -17.42 26.69 -22.12
CA SER A 520 -16.54 27.03 -21.00
C SER A 520 -15.97 25.83 -20.25
N GLN A 521 -16.67 24.70 -20.02
CA GLN A 521 -16.15 23.72 -19.04
C GLN A 521 -15.06 22.74 -19.52
N ALA A 522 -14.95 22.51 -20.84
CA ALA A 522 -13.75 21.88 -21.41
C ALA A 522 -12.61 22.90 -21.51
N GLN A 523 -12.97 24.15 -21.86
CA GLN A 523 -12.02 25.27 -21.84
C GLN A 523 -11.60 25.67 -20.43
N GLU A 524 -12.33 25.47 -19.34
CA GLU A 524 -11.94 25.83 -17.97
C GLU A 524 -10.93 24.82 -17.44
N ARG A 525 -11.03 23.54 -17.84
CA ARG A 525 -10.00 22.54 -17.50
C ARG A 525 -8.73 22.74 -18.32
N LEU A 526 -8.86 23.23 -19.56
CA LEU A 526 -7.74 23.61 -20.41
C LEU A 526 -7.15 24.98 -20.02
N ASP A 527 -7.97 25.94 -19.62
CA ASP A 527 -7.63 27.31 -19.19
C ASP A 527 -7.26 27.34 -17.71
N ALA A 528 -7.56 26.32 -16.91
CA ALA A 528 -6.92 26.10 -15.61
C ALA A 528 -5.54 25.47 -15.78
N LEU A 529 -5.35 24.58 -16.76
CA LEU A 529 -4.02 24.09 -17.15
C LEU A 529 -3.17 25.23 -17.74
N LEU A 530 -3.75 26.06 -18.61
CA LEU A 530 -3.09 27.23 -19.20
C LEU A 530 -2.96 28.38 -18.18
N SER A 531 -3.92 28.63 -17.28
CA SER A 531 -3.76 29.63 -16.19
C SER A 531 -2.77 29.17 -15.11
N ALA A 532 -2.57 27.86 -14.93
CA ALA A 532 -1.46 27.36 -14.10
C ALA A 532 -0.08 27.62 -14.76
N LEU A 533 -0.04 27.82 -16.07
CA LEU A 533 1.17 28.12 -16.84
C LEU A 533 1.35 29.64 -17.10
N GLU A 534 0.27 30.39 -17.31
CA GLU A 534 0.24 31.85 -17.48
C GLU A 534 0.25 32.59 -16.14
N GLY A 535 -0.28 31.98 -15.08
CA GLY A 535 -0.33 32.52 -13.72
C GLY A 535 1.03 32.63 -13.02
N ALA A 536 2.10 32.14 -13.63
CA ALA A 536 3.47 32.40 -13.20
C ALA A 536 3.87 33.89 -13.38
N GLY A 537 3.16 34.64 -14.23
CA GLY A 537 3.38 36.07 -14.46
C GLY A 537 2.45 36.99 -13.63
N SER A 538 2.97 37.54 -12.52
CA SER A 538 2.48 38.71 -11.75
C SER A 538 1.86 38.52 -10.34
N SER A 539 2.75 38.40 -9.34
CA SER A 539 2.68 38.94 -7.95
C SER A 539 1.31 39.06 -7.22
N GLY A 540 1.07 38.23 -6.18
CA GLY A 540 -0.17 38.33 -5.38
C GLY A 540 -0.21 37.86 -3.91
N ALA A 541 0.82 37.19 -3.36
CA ALA A 541 0.96 36.78 -1.95
C ALA A 541 -0.16 35.90 -1.31
N GLY A 542 0.07 34.57 -1.26
CA GLY A 542 -0.83 33.65 -0.55
C GLY A 542 -0.32 32.22 -0.30
N SER A 543 0.59 32.04 0.66
CA SER A 543 0.87 30.73 1.32
C SER A 543 1.50 29.59 0.48
N GLY A 544 2.83 29.47 0.51
CA GLY A 544 3.55 28.25 0.11
C GLY A 544 5.06 28.51 0.04
N GLY A 545 5.88 27.62 0.62
CA GLY A 545 7.35 27.56 0.49
C GLY A 545 8.12 28.87 0.23
N THR A 546 8.72 29.48 1.25
CA THR A 546 9.78 30.48 1.01
C THR A 546 11.01 29.79 0.41
N VAL A 547 11.19 29.88 -0.91
CA VAL A 547 12.52 29.79 -1.54
C VAL A 547 13.40 30.79 -0.83
N GLN A 548 14.46 30.34 -0.15
CA GLN A 548 15.30 31.28 0.57
C GLN A 548 16.13 32.06 -0.45
N GLN A 549 16.39 33.33 -0.15
CA GLN A 549 17.22 34.19 -1.00
C GLN A 549 18.63 33.59 -1.24
N GLY A 550 19.08 32.70 -0.35
CA GLY A 550 20.31 31.92 -0.51
C GLY A 550 20.22 30.70 -1.44
N ASP A 551 19.03 30.23 -1.82
CA ASP A 551 18.85 29.11 -2.76
C ASP A 551 18.98 29.57 -4.21
N VAL A 552 18.52 30.79 -4.53
CA VAL A 552 18.77 31.46 -5.82
C VAL A 552 20.26 31.79 -5.98
N GLU A 553 20.91 32.35 -4.94
CA GLU A 553 22.36 32.55 -4.93
C GLU A 553 23.15 31.23 -5.07
N ARG A 554 22.58 30.11 -4.62
CA ARG A 554 23.18 28.78 -4.71
C ARG A 554 22.99 28.15 -6.09
N LEU A 555 21.82 28.31 -6.72
CA LEU A 555 21.59 27.98 -8.14
C LEU A 555 22.55 28.73 -9.04
N LEU A 556 22.62 30.06 -8.90
CA LEU A 556 23.57 30.93 -9.61
C LEU A 556 25.04 30.60 -9.32
N GLY A 557 25.36 30.22 -8.09
CA GLY A 557 26.72 29.83 -7.69
C GLY A 557 27.17 28.46 -8.20
N LEU A 558 26.24 27.65 -8.73
CA LEU A 558 26.51 26.33 -9.32
C LEU A 558 26.48 26.36 -10.86
N MET A 559 25.64 27.19 -11.48
CA MET A 559 25.64 27.40 -12.93
C MET A 559 26.86 28.23 -13.36
N LEU A 560 27.81 27.59 -14.03
CA LEU A 560 29.06 28.23 -14.46
C LEU A 560 28.93 29.00 -15.79
N THR A 561 28.01 28.57 -16.67
CA THR A 561 27.75 29.13 -18.01
C THR A 561 26.25 29.13 -18.33
N ALA A 562 25.86 29.86 -19.37
CA ALA A 562 24.50 29.82 -19.93
C ALA A 562 24.10 28.40 -20.38
N ASP A 563 25.02 27.64 -21.00
CA ASP A 563 24.80 26.26 -21.44
C ASP A 563 24.36 25.35 -20.28
N SER A 564 24.95 25.50 -19.09
CA SER A 564 24.56 24.75 -17.88
C SER A 564 23.17 25.14 -17.37
N GLY A 565 22.74 26.38 -17.61
CA GLY A 565 21.38 26.82 -17.33
C GLY A 565 20.37 26.21 -18.30
N GLN A 566 20.70 26.18 -19.59
CA GLN A 566 19.87 25.52 -20.60
C GLN A 566 19.69 24.03 -20.30
N GLU A 567 20.77 23.30 -20.04
CA GLU A 567 20.75 21.86 -19.76
C GLU A 567 19.96 21.53 -18.47
N LEU A 568 20.04 22.39 -17.45
CA LEU A 568 19.23 22.24 -16.24
C LEU A 568 17.72 22.41 -16.51
N VAL A 569 17.35 23.41 -17.32
CA VAL A 569 15.94 23.66 -17.67
C VAL A 569 15.38 22.54 -18.53
N ASP A 570 16.14 22.08 -19.54
CA ASP A 570 15.74 20.95 -20.39
C ASP A 570 15.53 19.69 -19.52
N ALA A 571 16.40 19.45 -18.53
CA ALA A 571 16.26 18.32 -17.61
C ALA A 571 15.07 18.48 -16.62
N LEU A 572 14.78 19.69 -16.13
CA LEU A 572 13.61 19.94 -15.26
C LEU A 572 12.29 19.75 -16.02
N ALA A 573 12.22 20.28 -17.26
CA ALA A 573 11.09 20.09 -18.16
C ALA A 573 10.89 18.60 -18.51
N ASP A 574 11.95 17.89 -18.88
CA ASP A 574 11.92 16.45 -19.15
C ASP A 574 11.47 15.64 -17.92
N TYR A 575 11.98 15.93 -16.71
CA TYR A 575 11.57 15.23 -15.49
C TYR A 575 10.07 15.39 -15.20
N TYR A 576 9.52 16.59 -15.38
CA TYR A 576 8.10 16.86 -15.21
C TYR A 576 7.26 16.20 -16.31
N VAL A 577 7.62 16.40 -17.58
CA VAL A 577 6.88 15.88 -18.75
C VAL A 577 6.84 14.35 -18.73
N TYR A 578 7.98 13.67 -18.53
CA TYR A 578 7.97 12.21 -18.40
C TYR A 578 7.19 11.74 -17.16
N GLY A 579 7.15 12.53 -16.09
CA GLY A 579 6.27 12.29 -14.94
C GLY A 579 4.79 12.27 -15.33
N GLN A 580 4.31 13.31 -16.02
CA GLN A 580 2.92 13.40 -16.45
C GLN A 580 2.56 12.34 -17.51
N MET A 581 3.48 12.05 -18.44
CA MET A 581 3.30 10.99 -19.45
C MET A 581 3.18 9.59 -18.81
N LEU A 582 3.93 9.32 -17.73
CA LEU A 582 3.77 8.09 -16.95
C LEU A 582 2.39 8.02 -16.32
N THR A 583 1.98 9.06 -15.58
CA THR A 583 0.66 9.12 -14.91
C THR A 583 -0.49 8.93 -15.89
N ALA A 584 -0.45 9.57 -17.06
CA ALA A 584 -1.47 9.39 -18.10
C ALA A 584 -1.54 7.94 -18.61
N LEU A 585 -0.40 7.31 -18.88
CA LEU A 585 -0.33 5.98 -19.51
C LEU A 585 -0.50 4.81 -18.52
N GLU A 586 -0.20 5.00 -17.24
CA GLU A 586 -0.43 3.98 -16.20
C GLU A 586 -1.90 3.54 -16.13
N GLY A 587 -2.85 4.47 -16.31
CA GLY A 587 -4.29 4.15 -16.36
C GLY A 587 -4.70 3.18 -17.48
N SER A 588 -3.90 3.05 -18.55
CA SER A 588 -4.17 2.10 -19.65
C SER A 588 -3.73 0.67 -19.34
N GLN A 589 -2.82 0.47 -18.38
CA GLN A 589 -2.27 -0.85 -18.07
C GLN A 589 -3.33 -1.86 -17.56
N PRO A 590 -4.22 -1.55 -16.59
CA PRO A 590 -5.25 -2.50 -16.15
C PRO A 590 -6.25 -2.84 -17.27
N LEU A 591 -6.60 -1.87 -18.13
CA LEU A 591 -7.52 -2.07 -19.25
C LEU A 591 -6.97 -3.08 -20.27
N LEU A 592 -5.68 -2.95 -20.65
CA LEU A 592 -5.01 -3.89 -21.55
C LEU A 592 -4.81 -5.28 -20.91
N GLN A 593 -4.53 -5.34 -19.60
CA GLN A 593 -4.48 -6.62 -18.87
C GLN A 593 -5.83 -7.33 -18.87
N GLN A 594 -6.94 -6.59 -18.70
CA GLN A 594 -8.29 -7.15 -18.74
C GLN A 594 -8.66 -7.63 -20.15
N ASN A 595 -8.37 -6.84 -21.20
CA ASN A 595 -8.53 -7.26 -22.60
C ASN A 595 -7.76 -8.57 -22.90
N LEU A 596 -6.52 -8.70 -22.41
CA LEU A 596 -5.73 -9.92 -22.56
C LEU A 596 -6.36 -11.11 -21.81
N ALA A 597 -6.83 -10.92 -20.58
CA ALA A 597 -7.49 -11.95 -19.79
C ALA A 597 -8.82 -12.42 -20.42
N GLU A 598 -9.59 -11.49 -21.00
CA GLU A 598 -10.82 -11.80 -21.74
C GLU A 598 -10.51 -12.57 -23.04
N ALA A 599 -9.53 -12.14 -23.83
CA ALA A 599 -9.09 -12.85 -25.03
C ALA A 599 -8.63 -14.30 -24.72
N GLN A 600 -7.85 -14.48 -23.66
CA GLN A 600 -7.43 -15.81 -23.18
C GLN A 600 -8.64 -16.65 -22.72
N THR A 601 -9.59 -16.03 -22.02
CA THR A 601 -10.82 -16.69 -21.58
C THR A 601 -11.67 -17.15 -22.77
N GLN A 602 -11.85 -16.30 -23.78
CA GLN A 602 -12.58 -16.64 -25.01
C GLN A 602 -11.88 -17.76 -25.80
N LEU A 603 -10.55 -17.74 -25.88
CA LEU A 603 -9.76 -18.82 -26.50
C LEU A 603 -9.96 -20.14 -25.75
N SER A 604 -9.94 -20.12 -24.41
CA SER A 604 -10.17 -21.33 -23.58
C SER A 604 -11.58 -21.90 -23.73
N ARG A 605 -12.58 -21.05 -24.01
CA ARG A 605 -13.98 -21.42 -24.28
C ARG A 605 -14.22 -21.84 -25.73
N GLY A 606 -13.22 -21.73 -26.61
CA GLY A 606 -13.31 -22.09 -28.03
C GLY A 606 -14.07 -21.08 -28.90
N SER A 607 -14.35 -19.88 -28.38
CA SER A 607 -14.98 -18.78 -29.13
C SER A 607 -13.99 -17.72 -29.62
N GLY A 608 -12.81 -17.62 -28.99
CA GLY A 608 -11.75 -16.68 -29.36
C GLY A 608 -10.70 -17.27 -30.31
N THR A 609 -9.73 -16.44 -30.70
CA THR A 609 -8.61 -16.84 -31.58
C THR A 609 -7.26 -16.57 -30.91
N GLN A 610 -6.23 -17.35 -31.26
CA GLN A 610 -4.87 -17.11 -30.78
C GLN A 610 -4.37 -15.72 -31.22
N THR A 611 -4.73 -15.27 -32.42
CA THR A 611 -4.37 -13.95 -32.96
C THR A 611 -4.88 -12.79 -32.10
N ALA A 612 -6.07 -12.91 -31.50
CA ALA A 612 -6.59 -11.89 -30.58
C ALA A 612 -5.77 -11.83 -29.27
N VAL A 613 -5.38 -13.00 -28.73
CA VAL A 613 -4.50 -13.09 -27.55
C VAL A 613 -3.11 -12.52 -27.86
N ASP A 614 -2.57 -12.81 -29.04
CA ASP A 614 -1.27 -12.32 -29.49
C ASP A 614 -1.29 -10.79 -29.71
N SER A 615 -2.40 -10.21 -30.19
CA SER A 615 -2.58 -8.75 -30.35
C SER A 615 -2.66 -8.04 -29.00
N ALA A 616 -3.61 -8.41 -28.14
CA ALA A 616 -3.78 -7.81 -26.82
C ALA A 616 -2.51 -7.93 -25.96
N LYS A 617 -1.77 -9.04 -26.11
CA LYS A 617 -0.45 -9.17 -25.49
C LYS A 617 0.58 -8.22 -26.12
N SER A 618 0.64 -8.09 -27.44
CA SER A 618 1.58 -7.19 -28.11
C SER A 618 1.33 -5.72 -27.78
N GLU A 619 0.08 -5.35 -27.50
CA GLU A 619 -0.33 -4.01 -27.05
C GLU A 619 0.18 -3.75 -25.63
N LEU A 620 -0.11 -4.65 -24.67
CA LEU A 620 0.41 -4.56 -23.30
C LEU A 620 1.95 -4.59 -23.25
N ASP A 621 2.59 -5.53 -23.94
CA ASP A 621 4.06 -5.61 -24.08
C ASP A 621 4.65 -4.35 -24.76
N SER A 622 3.84 -3.52 -25.44
CA SER A 622 4.26 -2.23 -26.01
C SER A 622 4.08 -1.07 -25.04
N LEU A 623 3.01 -1.05 -24.27
CA LEU A 623 2.78 -0.08 -23.20
C LEU A 623 3.86 -0.22 -22.11
N ASP A 624 4.09 -1.44 -21.61
CA ASP A 624 5.10 -1.73 -20.57
C ASP A 624 6.51 -1.29 -21.00
N ARG A 625 6.85 -1.45 -22.30
CA ARG A 625 8.13 -0.98 -22.85
C ARG A 625 8.23 0.54 -22.90
N ARG A 626 7.13 1.26 -23.10
CA ARG A 626 7.09 2.73 -23.13
C ARG A 626 7.13 3.31 -21.72
N LEU A 627 6.37 2.75 -20.78
CA LEU A 627 6.45 3.11 -19.36
C LEU A 627 7.90 2.98 -18.86
N ALA A 628 8.55 1.84 -19.09
CA ALA A 628 9.96 1.65 -18.73
C ALA A 628 10.92 2.62 -19.45
N GLN A 629 10.61 3.06 -20.68
CA GLN A 629 11.40 4.07 -21.40
C GLN A 629 11.25 5.46 -20.77
N TYR A 630 10.03 5.89 -20.45
CA TYR A 630 9.76 7.18 -19.81
C TYR A 630 10.27 7.22 -18.38
N GLU A 631 10.17 6.12 -17.63
CA GLU A 631 10.79 5.95 -16.31
C GLU A 631 12.32 6.11 -16.40
N THR A 632 12.96 5.41 -17.34
CA THR A 632 14.41 5.56 -17.60
C THR A 632 14.79 6.99 -17.99
N ALA A 633 13.98 7.66 -18.82
CA ALA A 633 14.25 9.03 -19.26
C ALA A 633 14.07 10.05 -18.11
N ARG A 634 13.05 9.85 -17.26
CA ARG A 634 12.84 10.63 -16.03
C ARG A 634 13.97 10.42 -15.02
N GLU A 635 14.47 9.19 -14.85
CA GLU A 635 15.66 8.91 -14.03
C GLU A 635 16.91 9.60 -14.58
N GLN A 636 17.10 9.62 -15.91
CA GLN A 636 18.21 10.34 -16.54
C GLN A 636 18.12 11.85 -16.30
N ALA A 637 16.94 12.44 -16.48
CA ALA A 637 16.68 13.85 -16.18
C ALA A 637 16.95 14.18 -14.70
N LEU A 638 16.48 13.32 -13.77
CA LEU A 638 16.77 13.44 -12.33
C LEU A 638 18.28 13.40 -12.03
N LEU A 639 19.04 12.52 -12.68
CA LEU A 639 20.49 12.44 -12.53
C LEU A 639 21.17 13.72 -13.03
N THR A 640 20.77 14.24 -14.20
CA THR A 640 21.29 15.52 -14.73
C THR A 640 21.04 16.69 -13.76
N ILE A 641 19.83 16.79 -13.20
CA ILE A 641 19.50 17.81 -12.17
C ILE A 641 20.40 17.64 -10.93
N GLN A 642 20.57 16.40 -10.45
CA GLN A 642 21.44 16.11 -9.31
C GLN A 642 22.93 16.41 -9.57
N GLU A 643 23.41 16.21 -10.80
CA GLU A 643 24.79 16.56 -11.20
C GLU A 643 25.00 18.07 -11.27
N LEU A 644 24.05 18.82 -11.86
CA LEU A 644 24.15 20.26 -12.09
C LEU A 644 23.94 21.10 -10.82
N CYS A 645 22.84 20.86 -10.07
CA CYS A 645 22.45 21.73 -8.95
C CYS A 645 22.33 21.01 -7.58
N LYS A 646 22.33 19.67 -7.55
CA LYS A 646 22.15 18.85 -6.33
C LYS A 646 20.86 19.13 -5.56
N LEU A 647 19.84 19.60 -6.26
CA LEU A 647 18.50 19.84 -5.72
C LEU A 647 17.65 18.57 -5.82
N SER A 648 16.61 18.47 -4.99
CA SER A 648 15.49 17.58 -5.27
C SER A 648 14.55 18.31 -6.23
N PRO A 649 14.17 17.75 -7.40
CA PRO A 649 13.19 18.41 -8.27
C PRO A 649 11.84 18.59 -7.57
N ASP A 650 11.49 17.67 -6.67
CA ASP A 650 10.23 17.67 -5.91
C ASP A 650 10.15 18.80 -4.86
N ASP A 651 11.24 19.53 -4.59
CA ASP A 651 11.24 20.72 -3.71
C ASP A 651 10.80 22.01 -4.47
N TYR A 652 10.54 21.92 -5.77
CA TYR A 652 10.25 23.05 -6.66
C TYR A 652 8.91 22.87 -7.37
N ASP A 653 8.25 23.99 -7.68
CA ASP A 653 7.12 23.98 -8.61
C ASP A 653 7.63 23.84 -10.04
N LEU A 654 7.60 22.59 -10.53
CA LEU A 654 8.03 22.25 -11.88
C LEU A 654 6.96 22.55 -12.95
N ALA A 655 5.71 22.85 -12.57
CA ALA A 655 4.72 23.34 -13.54
C ALA A 655 5.13 24.73 -14.04
N ALA A 656 5.59 25.60 -13.13
CA ALA A 656 6.18 26.91 -13.46
C ALA A 656 7.51 26.85 -14.25
N VAL A 657 8.06 25.65 -14.51
CA VAL A 657 9.20 25.44 -15.42
C VAL A 657 8.73 25.24 -16.87
N LEU A 658 7.49 24.81 -17.10
CA LEU A 658 6.92 24.74 -18.44
C LEU A 658 6.57 26.14 -18.91
N LEU A 659 7.04 26.49 -20.10
CA LEU A 659 6.75 27.77 -20.71
C LEU A 659 5.69 27.56 -21.79
N THR A 660 4.55 28.23 -21.72
CA THR A 660 3.53 28.22 -22.77
C THR A 660 2.95 29.61 -22.97
N PHE A 661 2.98 30.10 -24.21
CA PHE A 661 2.38 31.37 -24.66
C PHE A 661 2.09 31.25 -26.16
N ASP A 662 1.26 32.12 -26.75
CA ASP A 662 1.05 32.17 -28.21
C ASP A 662 2.26 32.85 -28.91
N PRO A 663 2.99 32.18 -29.83
CA PRO A 663 4.09 32.77 -30.58
C PRO A 663 3.74 34.04 -31.37
N VAL A 664 2.46 34.34 -31.58
CA VAL A 664 1.99 35.62 -32.15
C VAL A 664 2.25 36.81 -31.21
N GLU A 665 2.34 36.58 -29.89
CA GLU A 665 2.62 37.62 -28.88
C GLU A 665 4.10 37.98 -28.78
N LEU A 666 5.00 37.19 -29.37
CA LEU A 666 6.43 37.51 -29.41
C LEU A 666 6.70 38.77 -30.24
N ASP A 667 7.23 39.82 -29.60
CA ASP A 667 7.90 40.90 -30.33
C ASP A 667 9.23 40.37 -30.91
N ALA A 668 9.13 39.83 -32.13
CA ALA A 668 10.28 39.33 -32.88
C ALA A 668 11.36 40.40 -33.15
N ALA A 669 11.04 41.70 -33.09
CA ALA A 669 12.02 42.76 -33.21
C ALA A 669 12.75 43.01 -31.89
N ALA A 670 12.05 42.97 -30.75
CA ALA A 670 12.66 43.03 -29.41
C ALA A 670 13.54 41.80 -29.15
N LEU A 671 13.03 40.60 -29.44
CA LEU A 671 13.77 39.33 -29.36
C LEU A 671 15.07 39.35 -30.19
N TYR A 672 14.99 39.83 -31.44
CA TYR A 672 16.17 39.94 -32.30
C TYR A 672 17.20 40.95 -31.75
N GLU A 673 16.76 42.10 -31.25
CA GLU A 673 17.66 43.10 -30.68
C GLU A 673 18.30 42.60 -29.37
N ALA A 674 17.56 41.91 -28.50
CA ALA A 674 18.08 41.28 -27.30
C ALA A 674 19.17 40.23 -27.64
N ALA A 675 18.89 39.31 -28.57
CA ALA A 675 19.85 38.32 -29.04
C ALA A 675 21.08 38.96 -29.70
N ARG A 676 20.91 40.04 -30.46
CA ARG A 676 22.01 40.80 -31.07
C ARG A 676 22.90 41.46 -30.00
N LEU A 677 22.31 42.04 -28.97
CA LEU A 677 23.05 42.62 -27.84
C LEU A 677 23.81 41.54 -27.05
N TYR A 678 23.14 40.41 -26.76
CA TYR A 678 23.77 39.28 -26.08
C TYR A 678 24.96 38.71 -26.86
N ALA A 679 24.77 38.40 -28.15
CA ALA A 679 25.83 37.88 -29.03
C ALA A 679 27.04 38.82 -29.13
N VAL A 680 26.83 40.15 -29.17
CA VAL A 680 27.91 41.15 -29.18
C VAL A 680 28.66 41.18 -27.84
N SER A 681 27.95 41.06 -26.71
CA SER A 681 28.59 41.03 -25.39
C SER A 681 29.45 39.77 -25.19
N VAL A 682 28.93 38.59 -25.55
CA VAL A 682 29.64 37.29 -25.46
C VAL A 682 30.85 37.23 -26.41
N ALA A 683 30.74 37.81 -27.61
CA ALA A 683 31.88 37.94 -28.53
C ALA A 683 33.03 38.76 -27.92
N ALA A 684 32.73 39.69 -27.00
CA ALA A 684 33.69 40.50 -26.26
C ALA A 684 34.74 41.20 -27.15
N GLY A 685 34.33 41.67 -28.33
CA GLY A 685 35.21 42.30 -29.32
C GLY A 685 36.26 41.39 -29.98
N ARG A 686 36.29 40.08 -29.67
CA ARG A 686 37.30 39.13 -30.15
C ARG A 686 37.07 38.65 -31.58
N TYR A 687 35.83 38.74 -32.06
CA TYR A 687 35.42 38.43 -33.44
C TYR A 687 34.18 39.24 -33.81
N GLU A 688 33.96 39.45 -35.11
CA GLU A 688 32.76 40.13 -35.62
C GLU A 688 31.57 39.16 -35.61
N VAL A 689 30.42 39.61 -35.08
CA VAL A 689 29.19 38.83 -35.04
C VAL A 689 28.52 38.91 -36.41
N ASP A 690 28.36 37.76 -37.08
CA ASP A 690 27.59 37.66 -38.33
C ASP A 690 26.09 37.82 -38.02
N THR A 691 25.60 39.05 -38.13
CA THR A 691 24.19 39.41 -37.89
C THR A 691 23.25 38.70 -38.86
N ASP A 692 23.69 38.43 -40.09
CA ASP A 692 22.87 37.75 -41.09
C ASP A 692 22.75 36.24 -40.78
N ALA A 693 23.77 35.63 -40.17
CA ALA A 693 23.68 34.27 -39.61
C ALA A 693 22.80 34.23 -38.36
N LEU A 694 23.00 35.15 -37.41
CA LEU A 694 22.20 35.24 -36.18
C LEU A 694 20.71 35.45 -36.49
N GLN A 695 20.39 36.36 -37.41
CA GLN A 695 19.00 36.59 -37.85
C GLN A 695 18.39 35.32 -38.45
N ARG A 696 19.13 34.56 -39.27
CA ARG A 696 18.66 33.27 -39.82
C ARG A 696 18.45 32.22 -38.73
N GLN A 697 19.32 32.16 -37.73
CA GLN A 697 19.22 31.22 -36.61
C GLN A 697 17.97 31.51 -35.75
N ILE A 698 17.75 32.78 -35.37
CA ILE A 698 16.55 33.20 -34.64
C ILE A 698 15.28 32.95 -35.47
N THR A 699 15.32 33.26 -36.78
CA THR A 699 14.17 32.99 -37.67
C THR A 699 13.85 31.49 -37.75
N SER A 700 14.86 30.60 -37.72
CA SER A 700 14.63 29.15 -37.64
C SER A 700 14.01 28.79 -36.30
N ALA A 701 14.63 29.19 -35.19
CA ALA A 701 14.16 28.83 -33.84
C ALA A 701 12.72 29.34 -33.55
N VAL A 702 12.35 30.53 -34.04
CA VAL A 702 10.96 31.03 -33.94
C VAL A 702 9.99 30.22 -34.82
N LEU A 703 10.43 29.73 -35.98
CA LEU A 703 9.63 28.83 -36.82
C LEU A 703 9.47 27.45 -36.15
N ASP A 704 10.55 26.91 -35.59
CA ASP A 704 10.57 25.64 -34.87
C ASP A 704 9.68 25.70 -33.62
N LEU A 705 9.73 26.80 -32.86
CA LEU A 705 8.82 27.11 -31.75
C LEU A 705 7.36 27.21 -32.21
N SER A 706 7.09 27.86 -33.35
CA SER A 706 5.74 27.98 -33.92
C SER A 706 5.18 26.62 -34.37
N MET A 707 6.03 25.74 -34.91
CA MET A 707 5.64 24.35 -35.24
C MET A 707 5.38 23.52 -33.97
N ALA A 708 6.15 23.73 -32.89
CA ALA A 708 5.88 23.11 -31.61
C ALA A 708 4.55 23.60 -30.99
N TYR A 709 4.23 24.89 -31.12
CA TYR A 709 2.95 25.44 -30.65
C TYR A 709 1.75 24.89 -31.43
N GLU A 710 1.83 24.82 -32.76
CA GLU A 710 0.79 24.15 -33.56
C GLU A 710 0.70 22.64 -33.24
N SER A 711 1.79 22.02 -32.77
CA SER A 711 1.75 20.65 -32.26
C SER A 711 1.01 20.54 -30.90
N ILE A 712 1.17 21.53 -30.00
CA ILE A 712 0.34 21.63 -28.78
C ILE A 712 -1.14 21.77 -29.18
N ARG A 713 -1.48 22.71 -30.07
CA ARG A 713 -2.86 22.94 -30.51
C ARG A 713 -3.49 21.71 -31.16
N SER A 714 -2.72 21.01 -32.01
CA SER A 714 -3.15 19.73 -32.60
C SER A 714 -3.39 18.68 -31.52
N ALA A 715 -2.48 18.55 -30.54
CA ALA A 715 -2.64 17.60 -29.45
C ALA A 715 -3.80 17.95 -28.50
N GLN A 716 -4.09 19.23 -28.27
CA GLN A 716 -5.29 19.68 -27.54
C GLN A 716 -6.56 19.24 -28.27
N THR A 717 -6.66 19.49 -29.58
CA THR A 717 -7.77 19.02 -30.41
C THR A 717 -7.88 17.49 -30.44
N GLU A 718 -6.76 16.76 -30.42
CA GLU A 718 -6.75 15.29 -30.31
C GLU A 718 -7.22 14.80 -28.93
N VAL A 719 -6.89 15.49 -27.83
CA VAL A 719 -7.39 15.19 -26.48
C VAL A 719 -8.90 15.46 -26.39
N GLU A 720 -9.39 16.58 -26.93
CA GLU A 720 -10.82 16.91 -27.01
C GLU A 720 -11.59 15.84 -27.81
N GLN A 721 -11.06 15.44 -28.98
CA GLN A 721 -11.67 14.39 -29.80
C GLN A 721 -11.63 13.02 -29.12
N ALA A 722 -10.53 12.66 -28.47
CA ALA A 722 -10.42 11.39 -27.75
C ALA A 722 -11.33 11.34 -26.51
N ALA A 723 -11.54 12.46 -25.82
CA ALA A 723 -12.51 12.58 -24.74
C ALA A 723 -13.95 12.41 -25.25
N ALA A 724 -14.30 13.08 -26.35
CA ALA A 724 -15.60 12.92 -27.00
C ALA A 724 -15.82 11.49 -27.55
N ASP A 725 -14.77 10.84 -28.05
CA ASP A 725 -14.82 9.43 -28.49
C ASP A 725 -14.98 8.46 -27.29
N VAL A 726 -14.34 8.73 -26.14
CA VAL A 726 -14.57 7.98 -24.89
C VAL A 726 -16.02 8.11 -24.44
N GLU A 727 -16.56 9.33 -24.45
CA GLU A 727 -17.97 9.57 -24.13
C GLU A 727 -18.89 8.82 -25.10
N ALA A 728 -18.65 8.94 -26.41
CA ALA A 728 -19.42 8.25 -27.45
C ALA A 728 -19.35 6.72 -27.35
N GLN A 729 -18.18 6.14 -27.04
CA GLN A 729 -18.06 4.69 -26.79
C GLN A 729 -18.68 4.27 -25.46
N THR A 730 -18.66 5.12 -24.43
CA THR A 730 -19.36 4.87 -23.16
C THR A 730 -20.88 4.83 -23.39
N GLN A 731 -21.43 5.82 -24.10
CA GLN A 731 -22.81 5.84 -24.55
C GLN A 731 -23.16 4.62 -25.41
N ALA A 732 -22.30 4.22 -26.34
CA ALA A 732 -22.53 3.06 -27.22
C ALA A 732 -22.46 1.72 -26.46
N TYR A 733 -21.55 1.58 -25.49
CA TYR A 733 -21.47 0.41 -24.64
C TYR A 733 -22.70 0.28 -23.73
N ALA A 734 -23.13 1.39 -23.11
CA ALA A 734 -24.36 1.44 -22.31
C ALA A 734 -25.62 1.08 -23.14
N ARG A 735 -25.68 1.51 -24.40
CA ARG A 735 -26.75 1.13 -25.35
C ARG A 735 -26.62 -0.31 -25.90
N GLY A 736 -25.57 -1.06 -25.52
CA GLY A 736 -25.28 -2.40 -26.03
C GLY A 736 -24.91 -2.45 -27.52
N THR A 737 -24.53 -1.30 -28.11
CA THR A 737 -24.17 -1.15 -29.52
C THR A 737 -22.66 -1.18 -29.78
N ALA A 738 -21.84 -0.91 -28.76
CA ALA A 738 -20.40 -1.18 -28.75
C ALA A 738 -20.07 -2.32 -27.76
N ASP A 739 -18.90 -2.95 -27.94
CA ASP A 739 -18.37 -3.91 -26.98
C ASP A 739 -17.41 -3.24 -25.99
N LYS A 740 -17.14 -3.96 -24.89
CA LYS A 740 -16.26 -3.51 -23.80
C LYS A 740 -14.85 -3.18 -24.28
N ALA A 741 -14.36 -3.90 -25.29
CA ALA A 741 -13.06 -3.68 -25.91
C ALA A 741 -12.99 -2.34 -26.65
N SER A 742 -14.08 -1.92 -27.30
CA SER A 742 -14.17 -0.61 -27.98
C SER A 742 -14.12 0.57 -26.99
N LEU A 743 -14.79 0.44 -25.83
CA LEU A 743 -14.69 1.42 -24.74
C LEU A 743 -13.25 1.51 -24.19
N TYR A 744 -12.62 0.38 -23.88
CA TYR A 744 -11.25 0.36 -23.39
C TYR A 744 -10.24 0.88 -24.43
N ALA A 745 -10.47 0.63 -25.72
CA ALA A 745 -9.65 1.21 -26.77
C ALA A 745 -9.76 2.74 -26.83
N ALA A 746 -10.95 3.32 -26.63
CA ALA A 746 -11.13 4.76 -26.54
C ALA A 746 -10.46 5.35 -25.29
N GLN A 747 -10.62 4.72 -24.12
CA GLN A 747 -9.98 5.18 -22.88
C GLN A 747 -8.44 5.14 -22.99
N CYS A 748 -7.88 4.09 -23.60
CA CYS A 748 -6.47 4.07 -23.94
C CYS A 748 -6.09 5.18 -24.93
N ALA A 749 -6.90 5.45 -25.95
CA ALA A 749 -6.63 6.54 -26.90
C ALA A 749 -6.64 7.94 -26.25
N GLN A 750 -7.52 8.18 -25.28
CA GLN A 750 -7.52 9.42 -24.48
C GLN A 750 -6.22 9.58 -23.67
N ASN A 751 -5.80 8.52 -22.97
CA ASN A 751 -4.54 8.52 -22.22
C ASN A 751 -3.31 8.75 -23.12
N GLU A 752 -3.32 8.17 -24.33
CA GLU A 752 -2.29 8.40 -25.35
C GLU A 752 -2.28 9.84 -25.86
N ALA A 753 -3.45 10.44 -26.10
CA ALA A 753 -3.58 11.84 -26.51
C ALA A 753 -3.07 12.80 -25.41
N VAL A 754 -3.39 12.54 -24.13
CA VAL A 754 -2.87 13.32 -23.00
C VAL A 754 -1.34 13.20 -22.89
N ALA A 755 -0.78 11.99 -23.07
CA ALA A 755 0.66 11.81 -23.11
C ALA A 755 1.32 12.53 -24.31
N ALA A 756 0.66 12.55 -25.47
CA ALA A 756 1.12 13.29 -26.65
C ALA A 756 1.09 14.82 -26.44
N LEU A 757 0.08 15.34 -25.73
CA LEU A 757 0.01 16.75 -25.34
C LEU A 757 1.20 17.15 -24.45
N TYR A 758 1.49 16.39 -23.38
CA TYR A 758 2.67 16.67 -22.55
C TYR A 758 3.99 16.55 -23.32
N GLN A 759 4.09 15.62 -24.27
CA GLN A 759 5.25 15.53 -25.16
C GLN A 759 5.40 16.78 -26.05
N ALA A 760 4.30 17.34 -26.57
CA ALA A 760 4.31 18.58 -27.36
C ALA A 760 4.65 19.81 -26.52
N VAL A 761 4.13 19.91 -25.29
CA VAL A 761 4.46 20.96 -24.32
C VAL A 761 5.94 20.91 -23.93
N GLY A 762 6.50 19.71 -23.72
CA GLY A 762 7.93 19.53 -23.48
C GLY A 762 8.80 19.97 -24.67
N GLU A 763 8.39 19.66 -25.90
CA GLU A 763 9.11 20.11 -27.09
C GLU A 763 9.06 21.64 -27.24
N PHE A 764 7.89 22.26 -27.07
CA PHE A 764 7.77 23.71 -27.09
C PHE A 764 8.62 24.38 -26.00
N THR A 765 8.63 23.83 -24.78
CA THR A 765 9.46 24.32 -23.67
C THR A 765 10.96 24.25 -24.02
N ARG A 766 11.44 23.16 -24.64
CA ARG A 766 12.82 23.05 -25.12
C ARG A 766 13.14 24.04 -26.24
N GLN A 767 12.25 24.25 -27.21
CA GLN A 767 12.44 25.26 -28.25
C GLN A 767 12.47 26.69 -27.68
N ALA A 768 11.63 26.97 -26.69
CA ALA A 768 11.63 28.25 -26.00
C ALA A 768 12.89 28.45 -25.14
N ASN A 769 13.38 27.41 -24.48
CA ASN A 769 14.64 27.42 -23.72
C ASN A 769 15.87 27.67 -24.62
N ALA A 770 15.93 27.01 -25.77
CA ALA A 770 16.96 27.27 -26.77
C ALA A 770 16.92 28.73 -27.27
N LEU A 771 15.72 29.27 -27.52
CA LEU A 771 15.53 30.66 -27.93
C LEU A 771 15.82 31.67 -26.79
N ASN A 772 15.57 31.30 -25.54
CA ASN A 772 15.93 32.05 -24.34
C ASN A 772 17.45 32.16 -24.19
N THR A 773 18.16 31.05 -24.40
CA THR A 773 19.64 31.01 -24.39
C THR A 773 20.23 31.85 -25.53
N LEU A 774 19.65 31.78 -26.74
CA LEU A 774 20.06 32.61 -27.88
C LEU A 774 19.82 34.12 -27.66
N SER A 775 18.80 34.48 -26.88
CA SER A 775 18.42 35.86 -26.58
C SER A 775 19.01 36.43 -25.29
N GLY A 776 19.80 35.64 -24.54
CA GLY A 776 20.44 36.08 -23.31
C GLY A 776 19.48 36.26 -22.14
N GLY A 777 18.49 35.36 -22.01
CA GLY A 777 17.51 35.40 -20.91
C GLY A 777 16.29 36.29 -21.17
N TRP A 778 16.12 36.82 -22.39
CA TRP A 778 15.02 37.76 -22.68
C TRP A 778 13.64 37.11 -22.55
N ILE A 779 13.46 35.88 -23.03
CA ILE A 779 12.19 35.15 -22.89
C ILE A 779 11.87 34.90 -21.41
N ALA A 780 12.86 34.49 -20.62
CA ALA A 780 12.69 34.32 -19.17
C ALA A 780 12.30 35.62 -18.46
N GLY A 781 12.79 36.77 -18.93
CA GLY A 781 12.45 38.08 -18.37
C GLY A 781 11.09 38.63 -18.79
N GLU A 782 10.65 38.39 -20.04
CA GLU A 782 9.39 38.91 -20.57
C GLU A 782 8.17 38.09 -20.09
N TYR A 783 8.34 36.78 -19.93
CA TYR A 783 7.29 35.83 -19.52
C TYR A 783 7.42 35.34 -18.06
N ASP A 784 8.14 36.09 -17.20
CA ASP A 784 8.37 35.84 -15.75
C ASP A 784 8.92 34.43 -15.38
N TRP A 785 9.47 33.71 -16.35
CA TRP A 785 9.87 32.31 -16.22
C TRP A 785 11.20 32.17 -15.46
N MET A 786 11.08 31.97 -14.14
CA MET A 786 12.21 31.92 -13.21
C MET A 786 13.14 33.14 -13.37
N ALA A 787 12.55 34.31 -13.67
CA ALA A 787 13.26 35.52 -14.11
C ALA A 787 14.38 35.94 -13.14
N ASP A 788 14.12 35.95 -11.82
CA ASP A 788 15.11 36.26 -10.78
C ASP A 788 16.37 35.37 -10.82
N THR A 789 16.25 34.13 -11.32
CA THR A 789 17.38 33.19 -11.45
C THR A 789 18.06 33.33 -12.81
N PHE A 790 17.32 33.29 -13.91
CA PHE A 790 17.96 33.33 -15.24
C PHE A 790 18.45 34.72 -15.63
N ALA A 791 17.71 35.79 -15.37
CA ALA A 791 18.16 37.14 -15.68
C ALA A 791 19.48 37.47 -14.97
N ALA A 792 19.65 37.02 -13.71
CA ALA A 792 20.89 37.17 -12.96
C ALA A 792 22.07 36.37 -13.56
N LEU A 793 21.83 35.15 -14.07
CA LEU A 793 22.84 34.34 -14.76
C LEU A 793 23.32 35.04 -16.05
N PHE A 794 22.40 35.43 -16.93
CA PHE A 794 22.73 36.07 -18.19
C PHE A 794 23.32 37.48 -18.01
N GLN A 795 22.84 38.25 -17.01
CA GLN A 795 23.44 39.54 -16.66
C GLN A 795 24.89 39.38 -16.18
N SER A 796 25.22 38.30 -15.45
CA SER A 796 26.60 37.98 -15.06
C SER A 796 27.49 37.72 -16.28
N GLU A 797 27.01 36.94 -17.25
CA GLU A 797 27.73 36.66 -18.51
C GLU A 797 27.93 37.92 -19.37
N ILE A 798 26.93 38.78 -19.50
CA ILE A 798 27.04 40.07 -20.21
C ILE A 798 28.14 40.94 -19.59
N LEU A 799 28.14 41.09 -18.25
CA LEU A 799 29.15 41.87 -17.54
C LEU A 799 30.57 41.29 -17.67
N ARG A 800 30.72 39.96 -17.69
CA ARG A 800 32.00 39.27 -17.98
C ARG A 800 32.46 39.57 -19.41
N GLY A 801 31.55 39.56 -20.38
CA GLY A 801 31.81 39.88 -21.78
C GLY A 801 32.25 41.34 -21.98
N GLU A 802 31.56 42.30 -21.37
CA GLU A 802 31.93 43.72 -21.41
C GLU A 802 33.30 43.99 -20.79
N ALA A 803 33.63 43.37 -19.66
CA ALA A 803 34.94 43.50 -19.03
C ALA A 803 36.07 42.94 -19.92
N ALA A 804 35.85 41.76 -20.54
CA ALA A 804 36.79 41.17 -21.49
C ALA A 804 36.93 41.99 -22.79
N ALA A 805 35.88 42.70 -23.22
CA ALA A 805 35.94 43.60 -24.36
C ALA A 805 36.79 44.85 -24.07
N GLN A 806 36.65 45.43 -22.87
CA GLN A 806 37.49 46.56 -22.42
C GLN A 806 38.96 46.14 -22.34
N GLU A 807 39.25 44.99 -21.72
CA GLU A 807 40.60 44.42 -21.69
C GLU A 807 41.17 44.23 -23.10
N ALA A 808 40.40 43.66 -24.03
CA ALA A 808 40.82 43.46 -25.41
C ALA A 808 41.03 44.76 -26.22
N GLU A 809 40.26 45.82 -25.93
CA GLU A 809 40.43 47.14 -26.55
C GLU A 809 41.67 47.87 -26.00
N GLU A 810 41.93 47.79 -24.69
CA GLU A 810 43.17 48.27 -24.08
C GLU A 810 44.40 47.54 -24.65
N ASP A 811 44.35 46.21 -24.73
CA ASP A 811 45.41 45.37 -25.31
C ASP A 811 45.66 45.70 -26.79
N ARG A 812 44.60 46.02 -27.54
CA ARG A 812 44.70 46.44 -28.94
C ARG A 812 45.27 47.84 -29.08
N ALA A 813 44.82 48.80 -28.28
CA ALA A 813 45.33 50.16 -28.27
C ALA A 813 46.83 50.17 -27.91
N GLN A 814 47.24 49.35 -26.95
CA GLN A 814 48.65 49.18 -26.59
C GLN A 814 49.48 48.61 -27.76
N ARG A 815 49.00 47.57 -28.46
CA ARG A 815 49.69 47.04 -29.65
C ARG A 815 49.73 48.04 -30.82
N GLU A 816 48.68 48.84 -31.01
CA GLU A 816 48.66 49.90 -32.03
C GLU A 816 49.64 51.05 -31.66
N GLU A 817 49.79 51.38 -30.38
CA GLU A 817 50.80 52.33 -29.90
C GLU A 817 52.23 51.78 -30.04
N GLU A 818 52.49 50.53 -29.64
CA GLU A 818 53.78 49.86 -29.85
C GLU A 818 54.16 49.79 -31.34
N ALA A 819 53.21 49.49 -32.22
CA ALA A 819 53.43 49.52 -33.67
C ALA A 819 53.69 50.94 -34.21
N ALA A 820 52.97 51.95 -33.71
CA ALA A 820 53.20 53.35 -34.09
C ALA A 820 54.57 53.87 -33.62
N GLN A 821 55.02 53.45 -32.43
CA GLN A 821 56.37 53.74 -31.91
C GLN A 821 57.44 53.06 -32.79
N ALA A 822 57.28 51.78 -33.13
CA ALA A 822 58.20 51.08 -34.05
C ALA A 822 58.32 51.76 -35.42
N ILE A 823 57.20 52.22 -36.00
CA ILE A 823 57.17 52.98 -37.26
C ILE A 823 57.85 54.36 -37.09
N GLN A 824 57.71 55.03 -35.93
CA GLN A 824 58.44 56.27 -35.66
C GLN A 824 59.95 56.05 -35.50
N GLU A 825 60.39 54.96 -34.86
CA GLU A 825 61.81 54.63 -34.76
C GLU A 825 62.42 54.32 -36.13
N GLU A 826 61.71 53.59 -37.00
CA GLU A 826 62.14 53.31 -38.38
C GLU A 826 62.16 54.58 -39.26
N ALA A 827 61.21 55.51 -39.05
CA ALA A 827 61.19 56.82 -39.69
C ALA A 827 62.29 57.78 -39.18
N GLN A 828 62.69 57.68 -37.90
CA GLN A 828 63.83 58.44 -37.37
C GLN A 828 65.17 57.86 -37.83
N ALA A 829 65.29 56.54 -37.94
CA ALA A 829 66.49 55.85 -38.43
C ALA A 829 66.84 56.20 -39.89
N THR A 830 65.86 56.63 -40.69
CA THR A 830 66.04 56.99 -42.11
C THR A 830 66.36 58.49 -42.34
N ALA A 831 66.37 59.32 -41.29
CA ALA A 831 66.34 60.79 -41.42
C ALA A 831 67.49 61.58 -40.73
N SER A 832 68.71 61.05 -40.66
CA SER A 832 69.92 61.90 -40.56
C SER A 832 71.23 61.21 -40.99
N PRO A 833 72.14 61.92 -41.69
CA PRO A 833 73.35 61.30 -42.25
C PRO A 833 74.52 61.21 -41.26
N ALA A 834 75.23 60.10 -41.35
CA ALA A 834 76.55 59.83 -40.76
C ALA A 834 77.67 60.69 -41.42
N PRO A 835 78.98 60.49 -41.12
CA PRO A 835 79.62 59.76 -40.01
C PRO A 835 80.82 60.51 -39.35
N SER A 836 81.41 59.96 -38.27
CA SER A 836 82.88 59.88 -38.13
C SER A 836 83.33 58.84 -37.08
N ALA A 837 84.32 58.03 -37.47
CA ALA A 837 85.11 57.00 -36.73
C ALA A 837 85.32 57.20 -35.20
N ALA A 838 85.33 56.17 -34.33
CA ALA A 838 86.15 54.92 -34.27
C ALA A 838 87.67 55.20 -34.08
N PRO A 839 88.52 54.32 -33.46
CA PRO A 839 88.42 52.87 -33.09
C PRO A 839 88.61 52.56 -31.57
N ALA A 840 88.23 51.38 -30.98
CA ALA A 840 88.82 50.00 -30.97
C ALA A 840 90.23 49.87 -30.30
N PRO A 841 90.69 48.71 -29.74
CA PRO A 841 90.19 47.31 -29.84
C PRO A 841 90.25 46.45 -28.52
N GLU A 842 90.42 45.11 -28.64
CA GLU A 842 90.61 44.02 -27.62
C GLU A 842 89.32 43.44 -26.96
N GLU A 843 89.14 42.12 -26.71
CA GLU A 843 89.73 40.88 -27.26
C GLU A 843 88.75 39.67 -27.02
N THR A 844 88.95 38.52 -27.67
CA THR A 844 88.16 37.26 -27.57
C THR A 844 88.64 36.35 -26.39
N PRO A 845 88.19 35.09 -26.11
CA PRO A 845 87.25 34.18 -26.85
C PRO A 845 86.29 33.24 -26.03
N ALA A 846 85.54 32.41 -26.78
CA ALA A 846 85.11 31.00 -26.50
C ALA A 846 83.84 30.72 -25.63
N ALA A 847 83.07 29.62 -25.80
CA ALA A 847 82.85 28.65 -26.93
C ALA A 847 81.69 27.66 -26.61
N GLY A 848 81.14 26.96 -27.62
CA GLY A 848 80.18 25.83 -27.54
C GLY A 848 78.87 26.10 -28.30
N GLU A 849 78.54 25.46 -29.45
CA GLU A 849 78.12 24.05 -29.66
C GLU A 849 76.90 23.63 -28.79
N ALA A 850 75.81 23.03 -29.29
CA ALA A 850 75.31 22.69 -30.64
C ALA A 850 73.76 22.46 -30.53
N ALA A 851 72.94 22.18 -31.55
CA ALA A 851 73.16 21.79 -32.95
C ALA A 851 72.07 22.41 -33.89
N ASP A 852 71.43 21.61 -34.77
CA ASP A 852 70.48 22.02 -35.83
C ASP A 852 69.47 20.87 -36.13
N ASP A 853 68.55 21.13 -37.08
CA ASP A 853 67.78 20.19 -37.92
C ASP A 853 66.55 19.42 -37.36
N SER A 854 65.44 19.17 -38.09
CA SER A 854 64.69 19.90 -39.16
C SER A 854 63.44 19.08 -39.61
N TYR A 855 62.68 19.60 -40.60
CA TYR A 855 61.52 19.00 -41.35
C TYR A 855 60.16 18.96 -40.63
N THR A 856 59.10 19.70 -41.02
CA THR A 856 58.22 19.72 -42.24
C THR A 856 57.18 18.59 -42.42
N LEU A 857 55.91 19.03 -42.49
CA LEU A 857 54.79 18.61 -43.35
C LEU A 857 54.54 17.12 -43.69
N VAL A 858 53.32 16.66 -43.38
CA VAL A 858 52.30 15.93 -44.20
C VAL A 858 51.08 15.82 -43.24
N GLY A 859 49.81 16.04 -43.60
CA GLY A 859 49.03 15.63 -44.77
C GLY A 859 48.09 14.49 -44.33
N GLY A 860 46.77 14.66 -44.48
CA GLY A 860 45.78 13.82 -43.80
C GLY A 860 45.34 12.54 -44.53
N ALA A 861 44.55 11.74 -43.82
CA ALA A 861 43.56 10.79 -44.32
C ALA A 861 42.48 10.62 -43.23
#